data_AF-B8DIY1-F1
#
_entry.id   AF-B8DIY1-F1
#
_cell.length_a   1.000
_cell.length_b   1.000
_cell.length_c   1.000
_cell.angle_alpha   90.00
_cell.angle_beta   90.00
_cell.angle_gamma   90.00
#
_symmetry.space_group_name_H-M   'P 1'
#
loop_
_entity.id
_entity.type
_entity.pdbx_description
1 polymer ?
#
loop_
_entity_poly.entity_id
_entity_poly.type
_entity_poly.pdbx_seq_one_letter_code
_entity_poly.pdbx_strand_id
1 'polypeptide(L)'
;MKDRKILIYIGANYGDGLWSICDDYDECHVFEADASLVASLCVRFSSKQHVRINHGCVATCGGSIPFFVYDYKPANSCGQIKQGFMDSFEGNAKELFGEAREIQVPAIYLPDYCAENNIKYIHTYFSDIQGMDLSVLKTMQDFIDGGRISEIICEVAKDEHRNIYSGIPENSFSSFVELLGGEYVLVASGWDDLQDGVLKGVPEGWWEYNCKWRHVASPYRDGLHMRVLAMCDLSPEATVEHRNPLDLLTSNRLDILARYEFISRFLCGQCVDYGKHVYLSVISAWHSLSGGFDPGKFSMDDYVQSFAEMAMSMREDGFDSERSLIPIVDGTIVDGAHRVAAALALGIDSLPCIAVRGKKQDQCEATLKRVGVDSALVDSLIVRHVEIDDRIRLAVLFPCAHGSVDEAMGIIERNAEVLYRHSVRLTRRGQENLATLIYGQHDWWSAHHEVTFAGRRYRRNMDTLFVFFRGCTDVLAMKAEVRSAVGLGNDAIHTTDTHFEACELARHVLNPNSVDALNYSRSSELKVFPRLLDVFATKLRQANECIENYAIDSGGALAVYGLRDVTDLDFISTGAIEDISDGSVGVSSHNDLFFKAPLRLDLIINDPRHHFYWHGIKYVSLDLVRFVKSCDMHGKNKRDIMLIDSRKRAMSTLYRFVASALYRVRLRCNVRAIMALVIPAGASFLKKALGQGRYVIVRDLFRKYFR
;
A
#
# COMPACT_ATOMS: atom_id res chain seq x y z
N MET A 1 -26.63 -10.32 -28.08
CA MET A 1 -26.02 -10.17 -29.43
C MET A 1 -24.60 -9.71 -29.18
N LYS A 2 -23.58 -10.34 -29.78
CA LYS A 2 -22.21 -9.81 -29.69
C LYS A 2 -22.20 -8.45 -30.39
N ASP A 3 -21.74 -7.41 -29.70
CA ASP A 3 -21.46 -6.12 -30.34
C ASP A 3 -20.38 -6.35 -31.41
N ARG A 4 -20.63 -5.88 -32.63
CA ARG A 4 -19.73 -6.04 -33.78
C ARG A 4 -18.49 -5.18 -33.60
N LYS A 5 -17.30 -5.76 -33.79
CA LYS A 5 -16.02 -5.04 -33.82
C LYS A 5 -15.86 -4.30 -35.14
N ILE A 6 -15.77 -2.97 -35.08
CA ILE A 6 -15.71 -2.09 -36.25
C ILE A 6 -14.34 -1.39 -36.32
N LEU A 7 -13.66 -1.52 -37.45
CA LEU A 7 -12.44 -0.80 -37.81
C LEU A 7 -12.75 0.29 -38.83
N ILE A 8 -12.33 1.52 -38.56
CA ILE A 8 -12.21 2.58 -39.56
C ILE A 8 -10.71 2.74 -39.85
N TYR A 9 -10.29 2.46 -41.09
CA TYR A 9 -8.90 2.55 -41.52
C TYR A 9 -8.77 3.55 -42.67
N ILE A 10 -8.03 4.63 -42.44
CA ILE A 10 -7.91 5.76 -43.37
C ILE A 10 -6.46 5.86 -43.84
N GLY A 11 -6.24 5.90 -45.16
CA GLY A 11 -4.90 5.89 -45.73
C GLY A 11 -4.33 4.48 -45.84
N ALA A 12 -5.10 3.56 -46.43
CA ALA A 12 -4.73 2.14 -46.46
C ALA A 12 -3.51 1.83 -47.33
N ASN A 13 -3.18 2.72 -48.28
CA ASN A 13 -2.02 2.60 -49.15
C ASN A 13 -2.01 1.25 -49.92
N TYR A 14 -0.89 0.52 -49.93
CA TYR A 14 -0.78 -0.83 -50.47
C TYR A 14 -1.52 -1.89 -49.64
N GLY A 15 -1.97 -1.55 -48.43
CA GLY A 15 -2.76 -2.41 -47.55
C GLY A 15 -1.95 -3.31 -46.62
N ASP A 16 -0.65 -3.06 -46.44
CA ASP A 16 0.19 -3.90 -45.57
C ASP A 16 -0.21 -3.80 -44.09
N GLY A 17 -0.39 -2.60 -43.57
CA GLY A 17 -0.89 -2.37 -42.20
C GLY A 17 -2.33 -2.86 -42.01
N LEU A 18 -3.20 -2.67 -43.00
CA LEU A 18 -4.55 -3.21 -42.96
C LEU A 18 -4.56 -4.75 -42.92
N TRP A 19 -3.68 -5.39 -43.68
CA TRP A 19 -3.63 -6.86 -43.78
C TRP A 19 -3.35 -7.51 -42.43
N SER A 20 -2.51 -6.89 -41.59
CA SER A 20 -2.13 -7.45 -40.29
C SER A 20 -3.23 -7.38 -39.23
N ILE A 21 -4.19 -6.44 -39.35
CA ILE A 21 -5.20 -6.21 -38.30
C ILE A 21 -6.64 -6.49 -38.73
N CYS A 22 -6.95 -6.54 -40.03
CA CYS A 22 -8.34 -6.60 -40.49
C CYS A 22 -9.11 -7.86 -40.07
N ASP A 23 -8.44 -8.97 -39.74
CA ASP A 23 -9.11 -10.20 -39.31
C ASP A 23 -9.60 -10.16 -37.86
N ASP A 24 -9.18 -9.15 -37.07
CA ASP A 24 -9.61 -8.96 -35.68
C ASP A 24 -10.96 -8.25 -35.55
N TYR A 25 -11.55 -7.82 -36.67
CA TYR A 25 -12.76 -7.01 -36.73
C TYR A 25 -13.85 -7.70 -37.55
N ASP A 26 -15.10 -7.52 -37.13
CA ASP A 26 -16.27 -8.05 -37.83
C ASP A 26 -16.62 -7.21 -39.07
N GLU A 27 -16.24 -5.92 -39.09
CA GLU A 27 -16.48 -4.99 -40.18
C GLU A 27 -15.34 -3.97 -40.28
N CYS A 28 -14.74 -3.83 -41.46
CA CYS A 28 -13.66 -2.87 -41.75
C CYS A 28 -14.11 -1.89 -42.84
N HIS A 29 -14.15 -0.61 -42.51
CA HIS A 29 -14.36 0.49 -43.46
C HIS A 29 -13.02 1.12 -43.78
N VAL A 30 -12.56 0.92 -45.01
CA VAL A 30 -11.21 1.27 -45.45
C VAL A 30 -11.30 2.38 -46.48
N PHE A 31 -10.45 3.40 -46.36
CA PHE A 31 -10.45 4.57 -47.24
C PHE A 31 -9.09 4.78 -47.90
N GLU A 32 -9.11 5.00 -49.22
CA GLU A 32 -7.92 5.31 -50.02
C GLU A 32 -8.30 6.29 -51.14
N ALA A 33 -7.46 7.31 -51.35
CA ALA A 33 -7.70 8.41 -52.27
C ALA A 33 -7.10 8.17 -53.67
N ASP A 34 -5.98 7.45 -53.77
CA ASP A 34 -5.39 7.10 -55.07
C ASP A 34 -6.16 5.94 -55.72
N ALA A 35 -6.90 6.22 -56.79
CA ALA A 35 -7.68 5.23 -57.52
C ALA A 35 -6.87 4.00 -57.98
N SER A 36 -5.56 4.14 -58.24
CA SER A 36 -4.69 3.02 -58.60
C SER A 36 -4.42 2.08 -57.42
N LEU A 37 -4.31 2.63 -56.21
CA LEU A 37 -4.18 1.85 -54.97
C LEU A 37 -5.52 1.21 -54.60
N VAL A 38 -6.65 1.92 -54.76
CA VAL A 38 -7.99 1.35 -54.56
C VAL A 38 -8.19 0.09 -55.41
N ALA A 39 -7.83 0.13 -56.69
CA ALA A 39 -7.94 -1.05 -57.56
C ALA A 39 -7.10 -2.23 -57.04
N SER A 40 -5.88 -1.93 -56.55
CA SER A 40 -4.98 -2.93 -55.96
C SER A 40 -5.51 -3.51 -54.64
N LEU A 41 -6.06 -2.67 -53.76
CA LEU A 41 -6.69 -3.05 -52.50
C LEU A 41 -7.92 -3.93 -52.75
N CYS A 42 -8.78 -3.58 -53.72
CA CYS A 42 -9.95 -4.40 -54.09
C CYS A 42 -9.54 -5.80 -54.54
N VAL A 43 -8.43 -5.95 -55.27
CA VAL A 43 -7.89 -7.26 -55.64
C VAL A 43 -7.32 -7.98 -54.41
N ARG A 44 -6.47 -7.30 -53.63
CA ARG A 44 -5.79 -7.87 -52.45
C ARG A 44 -6.74 -8.38 -51.39
N PHE A 45 -7.83 -7.66 -51.15
CA PHE A 45 -8.83 -7.98 -50.11
C PHE A 45 -10.09 -8.65 -50.66
N SER A 46 -10.10 -9.08 -51.92
CA SER A 46 -11.27 -9.71 -52.57
C SER A 46 -11.82 -10.94 -51.84
N SER A 47 -10.98 -11.66 -51.09
CA SER A 47 -11.39 -12.81 -50.27
C SER A 47 -11.94 -12.44 -48.89
N LYS A 48 -11.81 -11.18 -48.45
CA LYS A 48 -12.20 -10.70 -47.11
C LYS A 48 -13.51 -9.92 -47.18
N GLN A 49 -14.64 -10.63 -47.08
CA GLN A 49 -15.97 -10.02 -47.25
C GLN A 49 -16.33 -8.95 -46.22
N HIS A 50 -15.68 -8.97 -45.05
CA HIS A 50 -15.84 -7.97 -43.99
C HIS A 50 -15.05 -6.68 -44.25
N VAL A 51 -14.22 -6.63 -45.29
CA VAL A 51 -13.41 -5.46 -45.66
C VAL A 51 -14.04 -4.72 -46.82
N ARG A 52 -14.48 -3.48 -46.57
CA ARG A 52 -15.06 -2.58 -47.56
C ARG A 52 -14.09 -1.47 -47.91
N ILE A 53 -13.58 -1.49 -49.14
CA ILE A 53 -12.71 -0.44 -49.69
C ILE A 53 -13.57 0.70 -50.27
N ASN A 54 -13.31 1.94 -49.86
CA ASN A 54 -14.00 3.14 -50.31
C ASN A 54 -12.99 4.07 -51.00
N HIS A 55 -13.33 4.52 -52.21
CA HIS A 55 -12.51 5.48 -52.96
C HIS A 55 -12.85 6.91 -52.58
N GLY A 56 -11.88 7.61 -52.01
CA GLY A 56 -11.99 9.01 -51.66
C GLY A 56 -11.07 9.37 -50.50
N CYS A 57 -10.70 10.64 -50.44
CA CYS A 57 -9.94 11.18 -49.33
C CYS A 57 -10.88 11.54 -48.19
N VAL A 58 -10.62 11.05 -46.98
CA VAL A 58 -11.38 11.50 -45.81
C VAL A 58 -10.91 12.91 -45.44
N ALA A 59 -11.85 13.83 -45.26
CA ALA A 59 -11.57 15.26 -45.11
C ALA A 59 -12.57 15.95 -44.18
N THR A 60 -12.39 17.26 -43.95
CA THR A 60 -13.23 18.06 -43.06
C THR A 60 -14.61 18.43 -43.64
N CYS A 61 -14.85 18.13 -44.91
CA CYS A 61 -16.13 18.31 -45.59
C CYS A 61 -16.24 17.36 -46.80
N GLY A 62 -17.48 17.13 -47.27
CA GLY A 62 -17.72 16.36 -48.50
C GLY A 62 -17.47 17.20 -49.76
N GLY A 63 -17.33 16.53 -50.92
CA GLY A 63 -17.19 17.18 -52.22
C GLY A 63 -16.04 16.62 -53.06
N SER A 64 -15.27 17.50 -53.69
CA SER A 64 -14.04 17.17 -54.43
C SER A 64 -12.93 18.07 -53.92
N ILE A 65 -11.76 17.50 -53.61
CA ILE A 65 -10.60 18.24 -53.10
C ILE A 65 -9.34 17.94 -53.92
N PRO A 66 -8.39 18.90 -53.98
CA PRO A 66 -7.04 18.62 -54.45
C PRO A 66 -6.36 17.55 -53.60
N PHE A 67 -5.63 16.67 -54.25
CA PHE A 67 -4.82 15.63 -53.62
C PHE A 67 -3.51 15.47 -54.40
N PHE A 68 -2.40 15.45 -53.68
CA PHE A 68 -1.06 15.42 -54.24
C PHE A 68 -0.51 14.00 -54.20
N VAL A 69 -0.23 13.45 -55.39
CA VAL A 69 0.30 12.10 -55.55
C VAL A 69 1.79 12.17 -55.85
N TYR A 70 2.59 11.45 -55.06
CA TYR A 70 4.04 11.38 -55.18
C TYR A 70 4.47 10.03 -55.78
N ASP A 71 5.75 9.92 -56.15
CA ASP A 71 6.32 8.65 -56.60
C ASP A 71 6.36 7.64 -55.44
N TYR A 72 6.76 8.11 -54.25
CA TYR A 72 6.57 7.38 -53.00
C TYR A 72 5.12 7.55 -52.51
N LYS A 73 4.28 6.58 -52.86
CA LYS A 73 2.83 6.58 -52.56
C LYS A 73 2.46 6.85 -51.09
N PRO A 74 3.21 6.37 -50.08
CA PRO A 74 2.92 6.74 -48.69
C PRO A 74 3.02 8.22 -48.35
N ALA A 75 3.65 9.06 -49.18
CA ALA A 75 3.63 10.50 -48.98
C ALA A 75 2.43 11.23 -49.60
N ASN A 76 1.48 10.50 -50.21
CA ASN A 76 0.28 11.10 -50.80
C ASN A 76 -0.53 11.86 -49.74
N SER A 77 -0.91 13.10 -50.01
CA SER A 77 -1.57 13.96 -49.01
C SER A 77 -2.49 15.01 -49.67
N CYS A 78 -3.40 15.59 -48.88
CA CYS A 78 -4.15 16.80 -49.26
C CYS A 78 -3.26 18.05 -49.33
N GLY A 79 -2.08 18.01 -48.72
CA GLY A 79 -1.12 19.10 -48.74
C GLY A 79 0.08 18.79 -49.63
N GLN A 80 0.78 19.84 -50.06
CA GLN A 80 2.03 19.70 -50.82
C GLN A 80 3.22 19.78 -49.86
N ILE A 81 4.18 18.86 -49.94
CA ILE A 81 5.41 18.91 -49.11
C ILE A 81 6.07 20.28 -49.26
N LYS A 82 6.39 20.93 -48.13
CA LYS A 82 7.01 22.27 -48.12
C LYS A 82 8.36 22.23 -48.82
N GLN A 83 8.61 23.22 -49.69
CA GLN A 83 9.83 23.29 -50.50
C GLN A 83 11.11 23.23 -49.64
N GLY A 84 11.17 23.95 -48.52
CA GLY A 84 12.33 23.92 -47.63
C GLY A 84 12.54 22.62 -46.84
N PHE A 85 11.53 21.74 -46.78
CA PHE A 85 11.66 20.42 -46.16
C PHE A 85 12.41 19.45 -47.10
N MET A 86 12.08 19.45 -48.39
CA MET A 86 12.78 18.67 -49.42
C MET A 86 14.29 18.93 -49.44
N ASP A 87 14.69 20.17 -49.16
CA ASP A 87 16.09 20.61 -49.20
C ASP A 87 16.87 20.31 -47.89
N SER A 88 16.18 20.04 -46.78
CA SER A 88 16.78 19.86 -45.44
C SER A 88 16.79 18.42 -44.93
N PHE A 89 16.16 17.50 -45.65
CA PHE A 89 16.08 16.10 -45.28
C PHE A 89 17.41 15.37 -45.57
N GLU A 90 18.03 14.73 -44.55
CA GLU A 90 19.24 13.91 -44.73
C GLU A 90 18.89 12.57 -45.41
N GLY A 91 18.96 12.59 -46.74
CA GLY A 91 18.56 11.52 -47.64
C GLY A 91 17.95 12.18 -48.86
N ASN A 92 18.19 11.68 -50.07
CA ASN A 92 17.70 12.31 -51.31
C ASN A 92 16.15 12.33 -51.38
N ALA A 93 15.48 13.18 -50.59
CA ALA A 93 14.03 13.34 -50.55
C ALA A 93 13.47 13.67 -51.94
N LYS A 94 14.23 14.43 -52.73
CA LYS A 94 13.90 14.75 -54.11
C LYS A 94 13.94 13.54 -55.05
N GLU A 95 14.80 12.55 -54.80
CA GLU A 95 14.79 11.27 -55.53
C GLU A 95 13.72 10.31 -54.99
N LEU A 96 13.37 10.41 -53.70
CA LEU A 96 12.40 9.53 -53.06
C LEU A 96 10.94 9.91 -53.39
N PHE A 97 10.59 11.20 -53.27
CA PHE A 97 9.21 11.67 -53.43
C PHE A 97 8.87 12.10 -54.86
N GLY A 98 9.86 12.52 -55.65
CA GLY A 98 9.65 13.04 -57.00
C GLY A 98 8.88 14.38 -57.03
N GLU A 99 8.35 14.75 -58.20
CA GLU A 99 7.43 15.88 -58.33
C GLU A 99 5.98 15.44 -58.05
N ALA A 100 5.29 16.18 -57.19
CA ALA A 100 3.90 15.90 -56.87
C ALA A 100 2.98 16.13 -58.09
N ARG A 101 2.11 15.17 -58.39
CA ARG A 101 1.00 15.35 -59.33
C ARG A 101 -0.28 15.68 -58.57
N GLU A 102 -0.81 16.87 -58.77
CA GLU A 102 -2.13 17.24 -58.25
C GLU A 102 -3.24 16.54 -59.05
N ILE A 103 -4.17 15.89 -58.34
CA ILE A 103 -5.39 15.31 -58.88
C ILE A 103 -6.59 15.79 -58.06
N GLN A 104 -7.80 15.63 -58.62
CA GLN A 104 -9.04 15.85 -57.89
C GLN A 104 -9.59 14.49 -57.45
N VAL A 105 -9.91 14.36 -56.16
CA VAL A 105 -10.49 13.14 -55.58
C VAL A 105 -11.77 13.45 -54.82
N PRO A 106 -12.73 12.49 -54.76
CA PRO A 106 -13.89 12.63 -53.89
C PRO A 106 -13.45 12.83 -52.44
N ALA A 107 -14.07 13.78 -51.75
CA ALA A 107 -13.88 14.02 -50.33
C ALA A 107 -15.00 13.37 -49.52
N ILE A 108 -14.61 12.62 -48.49
CA ILE A 108 -15.52 11.88 -47.61
C ILE A 108 -15.53 12.57 -46.25
N TYR A 109 -16.71 13.04 -45.84
CA TYR A 109 -16.92 13.54 -44.48
C TYR A 109 -17.31 12.37 -43.57
N LEU A 110 -16.41 12.03 -42.63
CA LEU A 110 -16.54 10.79 -41.86
C LEU A 110 -17.81 10.70 -40.99
N PRO A 111 -18.31 11.79 -40.38
CA PRO A 111 -19.58 11.75 -39.65
C PRO A 111 -20.77 11.36 -40.52
N ASP A 112 -20.86 11.89 -41.75
CA ASP A 112 -21.93 11.55 -42.70
C ASP A 112 -21.81 10.07 -43.11
N TYR A 113 -20.59 9.61 -43.41
CA TYR A 113 -20.35 8.20 -43.73
C TYR A 113 -20.78 7.28 -42.58
N CYS A 114 -20.44 7.62 -41.34
CA CYS A 114 -20.83 6.84 -40.17
C CYS A 114 -22.35 6.81 -40.00
N ALA A 115 -23.03 7.94 -40.20
CA ALA A 115 -24.49 8.02 -40.13
C ALA A 115 -25.16 7.16 -41.22
N GLU A 116 -24.70 7.26 -42.46
CA GLU A 116 -25.22 6.50 -43.61
C GLU A 116 -25.04 4.99 -43.45
N ASN A 117 -23.94 4.56 -42.82
CA ASN A 117 -23.64 3.15 -42.58
C ASN A 117 -24.07 2.67 -41.18
N ASN A 118 -24.81 3.49 -40.42
CA ASN A 118 -25.29 3.18 -39.06
C ASN A 118 -24.17 2.73 -38.09
N ILE A 119 -22.99 3.32 -38.23
CA ILE A 119 -21.84 3.11 -37.35
C ILE A 119 -22.03 3.99 -36.13
N LYS A 120 -22.38 3.39 -34.99
CA LYS A 120 -22.60 4.11 -33.72
C LYS A 120 -21.41 4.06 -32.78
N TYR A 121 -20.51 3.10 -32.99
CA TYR A 121 -19.34 2.84 -32.17
C TYR A 121 -18.21 2.34 -33.05
N ILE A 122 -17.00 2.84 -32.83
CA ILE A 122 -15.79 2.47 -33.55
C ILE A 122 -14.86 1.80 -32.56
N HIS A 123 -14.46 0.56 -32.82
CA HIS A 123 -13.52 -0.11 -31.94
C HIS A 123 -12.11 0.46 -32.16
N THR A 124 -11.73 0.61 -33.42
CA THR A 124 -10.44 1.21 -33.77
C THR A 124 -10.63 2.21 -34.89
N TYR A 125 -10.23 3.44 -34.62
CA TYR A 125 -9.98 4.46 -35.62
C TYR A 125 -8.48 4.43 -35.92
N PHE A 126 -8.11 4.20 -37.17
CA PHE A 126 -6.74 4.23 -37.65
C PHE A 126 -6.63 5.24 -38.78
N SER A 127 -5.74 6.20 -38.66
CA SER A 127 -5.38 7.11 -39.75
C SER A 127 -3.87 7.20 -39.95
N ASP A 128 -3.48 7.15 -41.21
CA ASP A 128 -2.14 7.47 -41.71
C ASP A 128 -2.35 8.25 -43.02
N ILE A 129 -2.63 9.54 -42.88
CA ILE A 129 -3.02 10.42 -44.00
C ILE A 129 -2.15 11.67 -44.07
N GLN A 130 -0.90 11.56 -43.62
CA GLN A 130 0.17 12.46 -43.99
C GLN A 130 -0.20 13.92 -43.69
N GLY A 131 -0.51 14.16 -42.41
CA GLY A 131 -0.73 15.49 -41.84
C GLY A 131 -2.19 15.95 -41.74
N MET A 132 -3.17 15.20 -42.25
CA MET A 132 -4.60 15.53 -42.10
C MET A 132 -5.27 14.85 -40.90
N ASP A 133 -4.56 13.96 -40.22
CA ASP A 133 -5.04 13.09 -39.14
C ASP A 133 -5.83 13.83 -38.06
N LEU A 134 -5.25 14.89 -37.50
CA LEU A 134 -5.90 15.69 -36.47
C LEU A 134 -7.16 16.38 -36.99
N SER A 135 -7.10 16.92 -38.21
CA SER A 135 -8.21 17.68 -38.80
C SER A 135 -9.42 16.79 -39.08
N VAL A 136 -9.16 15.58 -39.59
CA VAL A 136 -10.20 14.57 -39.79
C VAL A 136 -10.73 14.08 -38.44
N LEU A 137 -9.86 13.78 -37.48
CA LEU A 137 -10.29 13.30 -36.17
C LEU A 137 -11.16 14.33 -35.43
N LYS A 138 -10.88 15.63 -35.57
CA LYS A 138 -11.73 16.72 -35.04
C LYS A 138 -13.16 16.70 -35.58
N THR A 139 -13.39 16.19 -36.79
CA THR A 139 -14.78 16.04 -37.30
C THR A 139 -15.57 15.00 -36.52
N MET A 140 -14.88 14.10 -35.81
CA MET A 140 -15.47 13.04 -35.00
C MET A 140 -15.63 13.44 -33.53
N GLN A 141 -15.65 14.75 -33.20
CA GLN A 141 -15.78 15.24 -31.82
C GLN A 141 -16.95 14.60 -31.07
N ASP A 142 -18.12 14.48 -31.70
CA ASP A 142 -19.30 13.83 -31.09
C ASP A 142 -19.07 12.35 -30.72
N PHE A 143 -18.19 11.66 -31.45
CA PHE A 143 -17.81 10.28 -31.12
C PHE A 143 -16.76 10.25 -30.01
N ILE A 144 -15.82 11.19 -30.02
CA ILE A 144 -14.78 11.36 -29.00
C ILE A 144 -15.43 11.67 -27.65
N ASP A 145 -16.24 12.74 -27.58
CA ASP A 145 -16.92 13.21 -26.36
C ASP A 145 -17.93 12.18 -25.84
N GLY A 146 -18.52 11.40 -26.74
CA GLY A 146 -19.45 10.32 -26.38
C GLY A 146 -18.77 9.01 -25.97
N GLY A 147 -17.44 8.93 -25.97
CA GLY A 147 -16.69 7.69 -25.72
C GLY A 147 -17.00 6.57 -26.72
N ARG A 148 -17.38 6.94 -27.95
CA ARG A 148 -17.83 6.04 -29.03
C ARG A 148 -16.69 5.59 -29.94
N ILE A 149 -15.44 5.90 -29.60
CA ILE A 149 -14.23 5.35 -30.21
C ILE A 149 -13.41 4.70 -29.10
N SER A 150 -13.11 3.40 -29.18
CA SER A 150 -12.32 2.75 -28.14
C SER A 150 -10.83 3.07 -28.26
N GLU A 151 -10.28 2.94 -29.46
CA GLU A 151 -8.87 3.17 -29.76
C GLU A 151 -8.70 4.09 -30.96
N ILE A 152 -7.73 4.99 -30.87
CA ILE A 152 -7.36 5.94 -31.91
C ILE A 152 -5.87 5.75 -32.20
N ILE A 153 -5.53 5.40 -33.44
CA ILE A 153 -4.15 5.33 -33.92
C ILE A 153 -4.01 6.37 -35.03
N CYS A 154 -3.07 7.29 -34.86
CA CYS A 154 -2.83 8.38 -35.80
C CYS A 154 -1.34 8.62 -36.01
N GLU A 155 -1.00 9.09 -37.20
CA GLU A 155 0.30 9.72 -37.46
C GLU A 155 0.32 11.15 -36.90
N VAL A 156 1.33 11.45 -36.09
CA VAL A 156 1.42 12.69 -35.32
C VAL A 156 2.75 13.39 -35.57
N ALA A 157 2.70 14.68 -35.90
CA ALA A 157 3.91 15.48 -36.06
C ALA A 157 4.49 15.91 -34.69
N LYS A 158 5.82 15.92 -34.58
CA LYS A 158 6.52 16.54 -33.45
C LYS A 158 6.20 18.03 -33.41
N ASP A 159 6.02 18.57 -32.20
CA ASP A 159 5.65 19.98 -31.98
C ASP A 159 6.64 20.98 -32.61
N GLU A 160 7.93 20.62 -32.64
CA GLU A 160 9.00 21.45 -33.21
C GLU A 160 9.02 21.47 -34.75
N HIS A 161 8.58 20.39 -35.39
CA HIS A 161 8.53 20.28 -36.85
C HIS A 161 7.21 20.79 -37.44
N ARG A 162 6.11 20.68 -36.67
CA ARG A 162 4.74 20.94 -37.14
C ARG A 162 4.43 20.09 -38.38
N ASN A 163 3.34 20.42 -39.07
CA ASN A 163 3.00 19.78 -40.33
C ASN A 163 4.03 20.12 -41.45
N ILE A 164 4.66 19.12 -42.09
CA ILE A 164 5.60 19.33 -43.20
C ILE A 164 4.92 19.60 -44.54
N TYR A 165 3.62 19.37 -44.62
CA TYR A 165 2.80 19.67 -45.79
C TYR A 165 2.27 21.11 -45.70
N SER A 166 2.15 21.75 -46.86
CA SER A 166 1.66 23.11 -47.04
C SER A 166 0.20 23.10 -47.48
N GLY A 167 -0.53 24.15 -47.11
CA GLY A 167 -1.95 24.29 -47.45
C GLY A 167 -2.91 23.48 -46.58
N ILE A 168 -2.41 22.78 -45.54
CA ILE A 168 -3.23 22.00 -44.60
C ILE A 168 -3.01 22.43 -43.14
N PRO A 169 -3.95 22.14 -42.21
CA PRO A 169 -3.86 22.57 -40.82
C PRO A 169 -2.74 21.88 -40.02
N GLU A 170 -2.55 22.34 -38.77
CA GLU A 170 -1.57 21.76 -37.84
C GLU A 170 -1.90 20.28 -37.50
N ASN A 171 -0.87 19.46 -37.29
CA ASN A 171 -0.98 18.03 -36.93
C ASN A 171 -0.07 17.68 -35.73
N SER A 172 0.20 18.66 -34.87
CA SER A 172 1.18 18.55 -33.78
C SER A 172 0.67 17.71 -32.62
N PHE A 173 1.59 17.02 -31.93
CA PHE A 173 1.31 16.22 -30.76
C PHE A 173 0.55 16.99 -29.67
N SER A 174 0.97 18.22 -29.37
CA SER A 174 0.30 19.10 -28.41
C SER A 174 -1.18 19.34 -28.74
N SER A 175 -1.54 19.45 -30.02
CA SER A 175 -2.93 19.63 -30.44
C SER A 175 -3.74 18.33 -30.40
N PHE A 176 -3.11 17.16 -30.53
CA PHE A 176 -3.75 15.89 -30.21
C PHE A 176 -4.02 15.77 -28.71
N VAL A 177 -3.05 16.17 -27.86
CA VAL A 177 -3.23 16.21 -26.40
C VAL A 177 -4.40 17.14 -26.02
N GLU A 178 -4.52 18.29 -26.66
CA GLU A 178 -5.65 19.22 -26.42
C GLU A 178 -7.00 18.60 -26.79
N LEU A 179 -7.06 17.89 -27.93
CA LEU A 179 -8.29 17.24 -28.38
C LEU A 179 -8.68 16.03 -27.51
N LEU A 180 -7.68 15.23 -27.10
CA LEU A 180 -7.89 13.89 -26.56
C LEU A 180 -7.66 13.78 -25.04
N GLY A 181 -6.87 14.67 -24.44
CA GLY A 181 -6.31 14.52 -23.10
C GLY A 181 -7.31 14.52 -21.93
N GLY A 182 -8.60 14.81 -22.19
CA GLY A 182 -9.67 14.64 -21.20
C GLY A 182 -10.20 13.20 -21.12
N GLU A 183 -10.48 12.60 -22.28
CA GLU A 183 -11.23 11.33 -22.39
C GLU A 183 -10.38 10.18 -22.93
N TYR A 184 -9.13 10.42 -23.35
CA TYR A 184 -8.24 9.40 -23.91
C TYR A 184 -6.83 9.53 -23.33
N VAL A 185 -6.15 8.38 -23.18
CA VAL A 185 -4.76 8.30 -22.71
C VAL A 185 -3.86 7.79 -23.82
N LEU A 186 -2.67 8.38 -23.95
CA LEU A 186 -1.63 7.86 -24.84
C LEU A 186 -1.10 6.55 -24.27
N VAL A 187 -1.23 5.45 -25.02
CA VAL A 187 -0.81 4.12 -24.58
C VAL A 187 0.40 3.59 -25.34
N ALA A 188 0.71 4.09 -26.53
CA ALA A 188 1.92 3.72 -27.27
C ALA A 188 2.36 4.85 -28.22
N SER A 189 3.67 4.91 -28.51
CA SER A 189 4.23 5.78 -29.54
C SER A 189 5.45 5.14 -30.22
N GLY A 190 5.72 5.43 -31.48
CA GLY A 190 6.91 4.91 -32.19
C GLY A 190 6.85 5.00 -33.72
N TRP A 191 7.78 4.30 -34.39
CA TRP A 191 7.82 4.14 -35.86
C TRP A 191 6.72 3.20 -36.34
N ASP A 192 6.88 1.91 -36.05
CA ASP A 192 5.98 0.83 -36.45
C ASP A 192 5.83 -0.15 -35.28
N ASP A 193 4.81 -1.01 -35.34
CA ASP A 193 4.48 -2.00 -34.30
C ASP A 193 4.26 -1.36 -32.92
N LEU A 194 3.17 -0.60 -32.82
CA LEU A 194 2.79 0.10 -31.59
C LEU A 194 2.39 -0.90 -30.50
N GLN A 195 3.32 -1.13 -29.57
CA GLN A 195 3.09 -1.96 -28.40
C GLN A 195 2.55 -1.11 -27.25
N ASP A 196 1.39 -1.52 -26.78
CA ASP A 196 0.73 -1.02 -25.61
C ASP A 196 1.68 -0.91 -24.39
N GLY A 197 1.86 0.29 -23.85
CA GLY A 197 2.75 0.61 -22.73
C GLY A 197 4.16 1.04 -23.14
N VAL A 198 4.45 1.05 -24.44
CA VAL A 198 5.76 1.41 -24.97
C VAL A 198 5.66 2.78 -25.64
N LEU A 199 6.28 3.78 -25.00
CA LEU A 199 6.45 5.12 -25.57
C LEU A 199 7.87 5.23 -26.13
N LYS A 200 8.02 4.94 -27.43
CA LYS A 200 9.27 5.14 -28.16
C LYS A 200 9.20 6.48 -28.91
N GLY A 201 10.32 7.18 -28.90
CA GLY A 201 10.54 8.28 -29.84
C GLY A 201 10.97 7.75 -31.20
N VAL A 202 11.05 8.65 -32.16
CA VAL A 202 11.67 8.45 -33.47
C VAL A 202 13.03 9.16 -33.49
N PRO A 203 13.96 8.84 -34.42
CA PRO A 203 15.23 9.53 -34.53
C PRO A 203 15.07 11.05 -34.51
N GLU A 204 16.08 11.75 -33.99
CA GLU A 204 16.02 13.19 -33.72
C GLU A 204 15.61 14.00 -34.97
N GLY A 205 16.17 13.69 -36.14
CA GLY A 205 15.83 14.36 -37.41
C GLY A 205 14.54 13.91 -38.10
N TRP A 206 13.80 12.94 -37.54
CA TRP A 206 12.53 12.48 -38.10
C TRP A 206 11.36 13.27 -37.51
N TRP A 207 10.38 13.68 -38.33
CA TRP A 207 9.42 14.74 -37.96
C TRP A 207 8.09 14.25 -37.39
N GLU A 208 7.69 13.01 -37.66
CA GLU A 208 6.40 12.45 -37.23
C GLU A 208 6.53 11.04 -36.65
N TYR A 209 5.50 10.58 -35.96
CA TYR A 209 5.49 9.27 -35.34
C TYR A 209 4.06 8.80 -35.09
N ASN A 210 3.88 7.48 -35.06
CA ASN A 210 2.60 6.88 -34.79
C ASN A 210 2.29 6.96 -33.29
N CYS A 211 1.09 7.41 -32.94
CA CYS A 211 0.57 7.46 -31.59
C CYS A 211 -0.69 6.61 -31.47
N LYS A 212 -0.78 5.82 -30.40
CA LYS A 212 -2.00 5.09 -30.02
C LYS A 212 -2.59 5.68 -28.76
N TRP A 213 -3.84 6.10 -28.84
CA TRP A 213 -4.66 6.61 -27.76
C TRP A 213 -5.80 5.65 -27.45
N ARG A 214 -6.21 5.55 -26.19
CA ARG A 214 -7.33 4.71 -25.77
C ARG A 214 -8.28 5.49 -24.89
N HIS A 215 -9.58 5.33 -25.12
CA HIS A 215 -10.62 5.99 -24.32
C HIS A 215 -10.52 5.55 -22.85
N VAL A 216 -10.65 6.51 -21.94
CA VAL A 216 -10.53 6.27 -20.50
C VAL A 216 -11.55 5.25 -20.04
N ALA A 217 -12.80 5.30 -20.46
CA ALA A 217 -13.82 4.33 -20.04
C ALA A 217 -13.92 3.10 -20.96
N SER A 218 -12.97 2.89 -21.88
CA SER A 218 -13.00 1.70 -22.74
C SER A 218 -13.06 0.44 -21.86
N PRO A 219 -13.96 -0.53 -22.13
CA PRO A 219 -13.98 -1.82 -21.44
C PRO A 219 -12.66 -2.60 -21.63
N TYR A 220 -11.75 -2.13 -22.49
CA TYR A 220 -10.35 -2.55 -22.59
C TYR A 220 -9.41 -1.77 -21.65
N ARG A 221 -9.91 -1.27 -20.51
CA ARG A 221 -9.14 -0.66 -19.40
C ARG A 221 -8.15 -1.64 -18.74
N ASP A 222 -8.23 -2.94 -19.05
CA ASP A 222 -7.39 -3.97 -18.43
C ASP A 222 -6.16 -4.39 -19.26
N GLY A 223 -5.70 -3.50 -20.14
CA GLY A 223 -4.43 -3.65 -20.84
C GLY A 223 -3.21 -3.67 -19.90
N LEU A 224 -3.30 -3.24 -18.63
CA LEU A 224 -2.19 -3.42 -17.70
C LEU A 224 -2.15 -4.85 -17.10
N HIS A 225 -3.26 -5.59 -17.12
CA HIS A 225 -3.36 -6.88 -16.43
C HIS A 225 -3.36 -8.10 -17.35
N MET A 226 -3.67 -7.95 -18.64
CA MET A 226 -3.24 -8.91 -19.67
C MET A 226 -1.77 -8.70 -20.11
N ARG A 227 -1.15 -7.55 -19.81
CA ARG A 227 0.28 -7.32 -20.07
C ARG A 227 1.20 -8.20 -19.23
N VAL A 228 0.85 -8.54 -17.98
CA VAL A 228 1.69 -9.48 -17.21
C VAL A 228 1.57 -10.91 -17.75
N LEU A 229 0.44 -11.30 -18.35
CA LEU A 229 0.33 -12.58 -19.05
C LEU A 229 0.96 -12.58 -20.45
N ALA A 230 1.00 -11.44 -21.13
CA ALA A 230 1.68 -11.29 -22.41
C ALA A 230 3.21 -11.08 -22.28
N MET A 231 3.70 -10.56 -21.15
CA MET A 231 5.13 -10.40 -20.84
C MET A 231 5.73 -11.56 -20.04
N CYS A 232 4.90 -12.45 -19.49
CA CYS A 232 5.40 -13.67 -18.87
C CYS A 232 5.24 -14.83 -19.84
N ASP A 233 6.32 -15.58 -20.06
CA ASP A 233 6.20 -16.87 -20.73
C ASP A 233 5.24 -17.74 -19.91
N LEU A 234 4.05 -18.01 -20.44
CA LEU A 234 3.14 -18.99 -19.86
C LEU A 234 3.89 -20.32 -19.72
N SER A 235 3.70 -21.01 -18.59
CA SER A 235 4.22 -22.37 -18.50
C SER A 235 3.50 -23.25 -19.54
N PRO A 236 4.17 -24.24 -20.17
CA PRO A 236 3.60 -25.03 -21.27
C PRO A 236 2.31 -25.79 -20.92
N GLU A 237 1.97 -25.84 -19.63
CA GLU A 237 0.86 -26.57 -19.02
C GLU A 237 -0.02 -25.64 -18.15
N ALA A 238 0.08 -24.32 -18.30
CA ALA A 238 -0.59 -23.35 -17.42
C ALA A 238 -2.13 -23.49 -17.50
N THR A 239 -2.74 -23.99 -16.42
CA THR A 239 -4.19 -23.98 -16.21
C THR A 239 -4.56 -22.89 -15.21
N VAL A 240 -5.76 -22.32 -15.33
CA VAL A 240 -6.30 -21.45 -14.29
C VAL A 240 -6.60 -22.28 -13.05
N GLU A 241 -6.00 -21.91 -11.94
CA GLU A 241 -6.20 -22.52 -10.63
C GLU A 241 -6.97 -21.55 -9.74
N HIS A 242 -7.85 -22.04 -8.88
CA HIS A 242 -8.49 -21.19 -7.88
C HIS A 242 -7.78 -21.32 -6.54
N ARG A 243 -7.38 -20.21 -5.94
CA ARG A 243 -6.68 -20.18 -4.65
C ARG A 243 -7.36 -19.24 -3.66
N ASN A 244 -7.31 -19.60 -2.39
CA ASN A 244 -7.75 -18.70 -1.33
C ASN A 244 -6.79 -17.51 -1.23
N PRO A 245 -7.28 -16.26 -1.08
CA PRO A 245 -6.40 -15.10 -0.96
C PRO A 245 -5.39 -15.17 0.18
N LEU A 246 -5.70 -15.85 1.29
CA LEU A 246 -4.76 -16.04 2.40
C LEU A 246 -3.56 -16.92 1.99
N ASP A 247 -3.73 -17.85 1.06
CA ASP A 247 -2.63 -18.67 0.53
C ASP A 247 -1.67 -17.86 -0.37
N LEU A 248 -2.12 -16.70 -0.86
CA LEU A 248 -1.32 -15.79 -1.68
C LEU A 248 -0.50 -14.81 -0.82
N LEU A 249 -0.79 -14.70 0.48
CA LEU A 249 -0.03 -13.92 1.45
C LEU A 249 1.26 -14.63 1.87
N THR A 250 2.24 -14.70 0.97
CA THR A 250 3.57 -15.27 1.25
C THR A 250 4.46 -14.31 2.04
N SER A 251 5.52 -14.84 2.68
CA SER A 251 6.53 -14.02 3.39
C SER A 251 7.19 -12.95 2.51
N ASN A 252 7.16 -13.13 1.20
CA ASN A 252 7.72 -12.22 0.20
C ASN A 252 6.74 -11.13 -0.24
N ARG A 253 5.50 -11.09 0.27
CA ARG A 253 4.44 -10.20 -0.23
C ARG A 253 3.76 -9.43 0.90
N LEU A 254 4.56 -8.93 1.84
CA LEU A 254 4.06 -8.19 2.99
C LEU A 254 3.38 -6.87 2.57
N ASP A 255 3.71 -6.35 1.39
CA ASP A 255 3.08 -5.19 0.77
C ASP A 255 1.57 -5.36 0.50
N ILE A 256 1.08 -6.60 0.39
CA ILE A 256 -0.37 -6.87 0.28
C ILE A 256 -1.08 -6.44 1.56
N LEU A 257 -0.46 -6.65 2.73
CA LEU A 257 -1.08 -6.27 4.01
C LEU A 257 -1.20 -4.77 4.19
N ALA A 258 -0.27 -3.97 3.64
CA ALA A 258 -0.40 -2.52 3.64
C ALA A 258 -1.59 -2.04 2.81
N ARG A 259 -1.87 -2.73 1.69
CA ARG A 259 -3.04 -2.49 0.84
C ARG A 259 -4.32 -2.95 1.52
N TYR A 260 -4.28 -4.14 2.14
CA TYR A 260 -5.39 -4.68 2.91
C TYR A 260 -5.79 -3.73 4.04
N GLU A 261 -4.82 -3.19 4.77
CA GLU A 261 -5.04 -2.27 5.89
C GLU A 261 -5.80 -1.00 5.47
N PHE A 262 -5.45 -0.43 4.31
CA PHE A 262 -6.20 0.68 3.75
C PHE A 262 -7.60 0.26 3.33
N ILE A 263 -7.72 -0.79 2.50
CA ILE A 263 -8.99 -1.08 1.86
C ILE A 263 -10.03 -1.66 2.82
N SER A 264 -9.61 -2.46 3.82
CA SER A 264 -10.53 -2.94 4.86
C SER A 264 -11.13 -1.78 5.66
N ARG A 265 -10.31 -0.77 5.97
CA ARG A 265 -10.73 0.44 6.72
C ARG A 265 -11.60 1.36 5.87
N PHE A 266 -11.27 1.51 4.60
CA PHE A 266 -12.09 2.23 3.63
C PHE A 266 -13.48 1.60 3.50
N LEU A 267 -13.56 0.28 3.32
CA LEU A 267 -14.82 -0.43 3.13
C LEU A 267 -15.72 -0.40 4.38
N CYS A 268 -15.15 -0.44 5.59
CA CYS A 268 -15.93 -0.34 6.83
C CYS A 268 -16.18 1.11 7.28
N GLY A 269 -15.57 2.10 6.62
CA GLY A 269 -15.72 3.52 6.95
C GLY A 269 -15.06 3.95 8.27
N GLN A 270 -14.16 3.16 8.84
CA GLN A 270 -13.52 3.44 10.13
C GLN A 270 -12.00 3.60 10.00
N CYS A 271 -11.45 4.63 10.64
CA CYS A 271 -10.00 4.88 10.72
C CYS A 271 -9.30 4.93 9.34
N VAL A 272 -9.97 5.51 8.35
CA VAL A 272 -9.52 5.52 6.95
C VAL A 272 -8.18 6.27 6.79
N ASP A 273 -7.92 7.32 7.57
CA ASP A 273 -6.69 8.11 7.43
C ASP A 273 -5.47 7.31 7.87
N TYR A 274 -5.56 6.52 8.94
CA TYR A 274 -4.52 5.55 9.30
C TYR A 274 -4.32 4.49 8.20
N GLY A 275 -5.41 3.92 7.65
CA GLY A 275 -5.30 2.97 6.54
C GLY A 275 -4.55 3.56 5.34
N LYS A 276 -4.94 4.77 4.91
CA LYS A 276 -4.26 5.53 3.85
C LYS A 276 -2.79 5.76 4.18
N HIS A 277 -2.49 6.15 5.41
CA HIS A 277 -1.12 6.40 5.88
C HIS A 277 -0.22 5.16 5.74
N VAL A 278 -0.71 3.97 6.11
CA VAL A 278 0.03 2.71 5.96
C VAL A 278 0.26 2.38 4.48
N TYR A 279 -0.79 2.44 3.65
CA TYR A 279 -0.70 2.18 2.22
C TYR A 279 0.28 3.13 1.51
N LEU A 280 0.12 4.44 1.74
CA LEU A 280 0.95 5.46 1.14
C LEU A 280 2.40 5.42 1.65
N SER A 281 2.67 4.92 2.85
CA SER A 281 4.04 4.71 3.32
C SER A 281 4.80 3.72 2.44
N VAL A 282 4.13 2.66 1.96
CA VAL A 282 4.75 1.69 1.03
C VAL A 282 4.86 2.26 -0.38
N ILE A 283 3.80 2.89 -0.89
CA ILE A 283 3.82 3.49 -2.25
C ILE A 283 4.86 4.60 -2.35
N SER A 284 4.94 5.48 -1.35
CA SER A 284 5.90 6.60 -1.34
C SER A 284 7.34 6.10 -1.29
N ALA A 285 7.62 5.05 -0.52
CA ALA A 285 8.95 4.45 -0.43
C ALA A 285 9.44 3.96 -1.81
N TRP A 286 8.58 3.32 -2.59
CA TRP A 286 8.90 2.89 -3.95
C TRP A 286 8.97 4.05 -4.94
N HIS A 287 8.04 5.01 -4.87
CA HIS A 287 8.05 6.20 -5.70
C HIS A 287 9.35 7.01 -5.54
N SER A 288 9.86 7.15 -4.31
CA SER A 288 11.13 7.82 -4.03
C SER A 288 12.34 7.13 -4.68
N LEU A 289 12.24 5.83 -4.97
CA LEU A 289 13.30 5.07 -5.64
C LEU A 289 13.15 5.06 -7.17
N SER A 290 11.92 4.99 -7.69
CA SER A 290 11.65 4.96 -9.13
C SER A 290 11.77 6.34 -9.79
N GLY A 291 11.62 7.42 -9.02
CA GLY A 291 11.73 8.79 -9.52
C GLY A 291 10.52 9.25 -10.35
N GLY A 292 9.41 8.50 -10.32
CA GLY A 292 8.20 8.81 -11.08
C GLY A 292 7.00 7.98 -10.64
N PHE A 293 5.81 8.47 -11.03
CA PHE A 293 4.53 7.80 -10.80
C PHE A 293 4.30 6.66 -11.78
N ASP A 294 3.50 5.68 -11.36
CA ASP A 294 2.98 4.65 -12.27
C ASP A 294 2.18 5.31 -13.41
N PRO A 295 2.18 4.73 -14.62
CA PRO A 295 1.43 5.28 -15.75
C PRO A 295 -0.03 5.59 -15.39
N GLY A 296 -0.50 6.78 -15.75
CA GLY A 296 -1.85 7.26 -15.46
C GLY A 296 -2.05 7.81 -14.04
N LYS A 297 -1.01 7.87 -13.22
CA LYS A 297 -1.01 8.53 -11.91
C LYS A 297 -0.08 9.73 -11.92
N PHE A 298 -0.49 10.80 -11.27
CA PHE A 298 0.22 12.07 -11.18
C PHE A 298 0.36 12.55 -9.72
N SER A 299 -0.33 11.88 -8.80
CA SER A 299 -0.35 12.19 -7.38
C SER A 299 -0.51 10.93 -6.50
N MET A 300 -0.23 11.07 -5.21
CA MET A 300 -0.53 10.00 -4.23
C MET A 300 -2.04 9.75 -4.09
N ASP A 301 -2.85 10.79 -4.31
CA ASP A 301 -4.30 10.66 -4.25
C ASP A 301 -4.83 9.80 -5.41
N ASP A 302 -4.18 9.81 -6.58
CA ASP A 302 -4.54 8.93 -7.69
C ASP A 302 -4.36 7.45 -7.31
N TYR A 303 -3.35 7.11 -6.49
CA TYR A 303 -3.18 5.76 -5.98
C TYR A 303 -4.27 5.34 -5.01
N VAL A 304 -4.77 6.28 -4.20
CA VAL A 304 -5.84 6.05 -3.22
C VAL A 304 -7.16 5.87 -3.96
N GLN A 305 -7.47 6.79 -4.88
CA GLN A 305 -8.72 6.80 -5.64
C GLN A 305 -8.84 5.58 -6.53
N SER A 306 -7.82 5.29 -7.35
CA SER A 306 -7.83 4.09 -8.23
C SER A 306 -7.99 2.78 -7.46
N PHE A 307 -7.38 2.67 -6.27
CA PHE A 307 -7.53 1.48 -5.45
C PHE A 307 -8.94 1.38 -4.85
N ALA A 308 -9.48 2.48 -4.32
CA ALA A 308 -10.82 2.54 -3.78
C ALA A 308 -11.87 2.17 -4.86
N GLU A 309 -11.77 2.74 -6.05
CA GLU A 309 -12.66 2.45 -7.19
C GLU A 309 -12.62 0.97 -7.58
N MET A 310 -11.43 0.39 -7.69
CA MET A 310 -11.26 -1.02 -8.06
C MET A 310 -11.86 -1.96 -6.99
N ALA A 311 -11.69 -1.64 -5.70
CA ALA A 311 -12.32 -2.43 -4.63
C ALA A 311 -13.84 -2.25 -4.57
N MET A 312 -14.36 -1.07 -4.91
CA MET A 312 -15.80 -0.81 -4.99
C MET A 312 -16.43 -1.58 -6.15
N SER A 313 -15.80 -1.57 -7.34
CA SER A 313 -16.24 -2.43 -8.45
C SER A 313 -16.17 -3.90 -8.07
N MET A 314 -15.08 -4.35 -7.44
CA MET A 314 -14.97 -5.74 -6.98
C MET A 314 -16.01 -6.14 -5.92
N ARG A 315 -16.52 -5.17 -5.13
CA ARG A 315 -17.62 -5.38 -4.18
C ARG A 315 -18.97 -5.49 -4.88
N GLU A 316 -19.18 -4.71 -5.93
CA GLU A 316 -20.44 -4.63 -6.67
C GLU A 316 -20.59 -5.79 -7.67
N ASP A 317 -19.52 -6.10 -8.40
CA ASP A 317 -19.53 -7.02 -9.54
C ASP A 317 -18.82 -8.35 -9.24
N GLY A 318 -18.10 -8.45 -8.12
CA GLY A 318 -17.22 -9.57 -7.81
C GLY A 318 -15.87 -9.48 -8.56
N PHE A 319 -15.09 -10.56 -8.51
CA PHE A 319 -13.87 -10.66 -9.30
C PHE A 319 -14.21 -11.06 -10.75
N ASP A 320 -13.88 -10.21 -11.72
CA ASP A 320 -14.06 -10.51 -13.14
C ASP A 320 -12.87 -11.30 -13.69
N SER A 321 -13.05 -12.62 -13.81
CA SER A 321 -12.04 -13.55 -14.33
C SER A 321 -11.79 -13.44 -15.84
N GLU A 322 -12.71 -12.83 -16.59
CA GLU A 322 -12.54 -12.57 -18.02
C GLU A 322 -11.65 -11.34 -18.26
N ARG A 323 -11.62 -10.42 -17.29
CA ARG A 323 -10.78 -9.21 -17.32
C ARG A 323 -9.38 -9.42 -16.78
N SER A 324 -9.22 -10.22 -15.73
CA SER A 324 -7.92 -10.40 -15.06
C SER A 324 -7.78 -11.78 -14.44
N LEU A 325 -6.54 -12.25 -14.35
CA LEU A 325 -6.13 -13.35 -13.48
C LEU A 325 -5.07 -12.86 -12.49
N ILE A 326 -4.77 -13.65 -11.46
CA ILE A 326 -3.65 -13.39 -10.55
C ILE A 326 -2.42 -14.21 -10.99
N PRO A 327 -1.39 -13.59 -11.57
CA PRO A 327 -0.21 -14.32 -12.02
C PRO A 327 0.70 -14.71 -10.84
N ILE A 328 1.15 -15.96 -10.84
CA ILE A 328 1.95 -16.57 -9.78
C ILE A 328 3.24 -17.18 -10.33
N VAL A 329 4.36 -16.91 -9.66
CA VAL A 329 5.63 -17.61 -9.84
C VAL A 329 5.94 -18.37 -8.56
N ASP A 330 6.03 -19.71 -8.64
CA ASP A 330 6.46 -20.58 -7.53
C ASP A 330 5.72 -20.27 -6.20
N GLY A 331 4.39 -20.11 -6.27
CA GLY A 331 3.52 -19.80 -5.14
C GLY A 331 3.45 -18.32 -4.72
N THR A 332 4.26 -17.44 -5.31
CA THR A 332 4.28 -16.00 -5.01
C THR A 332 3.60 -15.20 -6.12
N ILE A 333 2.65 -14.34 -5.76
CA ILE A 333 2.03 -13.44 -6.75
C ILE A 333 3.07 -12.46 -7.32
N VAL A 334 3.05 -12.23 -8.63
CA VAL A 334 3.92 -11.25 -9.30
C VAL A 334 3.19 -9.99 -9.74
N ASP A 335 1.86 -10.02 -9.77
CA ASP A 335 0.98 -8.88 -9.94
C ASP A 335 -0.37 -9.18 -9.26
N GLY A 336 -1.22 -8.16 -9.09
CA GLY A 336 -2.54 -8.30 -8.49
C GLY A 336 -2.57 -8.07 -6.98
N ALA A 337 -1.55 -7.42 -6.40
CA ALA A 337 -1.46 -7.13 -4.97
C ALA A 337 -2.72 -6.41 -4.43
N HIS A 338 -3.20 -5.42 -5.18
CA HIS A 338 -4.42 -4.67 -4.84
C HIS A 338 -5.67 -5.54 -4.93
N ARG A 339 -5.76 -6.42 -5.93
CA ARG A 339 -6.88 -7.38 -6.08
C ARG A 339 -6.92 -8.41 -4.96
N VAL A 340 -5.77 -8.96 -4.58
CA VAL A 340 -5.67 -9.90 -3.44
C VAL A 340 -6.04 -9.19 -2.13
N ALA A 341 -5.56 -7.97 -1.92
CA ALA A 341 -5.93 -7.17 -0.74
C ALA A 341 -7.44 -6.85 -0.69
N ALA A 342 -8.05 -6.47 -1.81
CA ALA A 342 -9.48 -6.22 -1.90
C ALA A 342 -10.29 -7.51 -1.66
N ALA A 343 -9.88 -8.63 -2.25
CA ALA A 343 -10.51 -9.93 -2.04
C ALA A 343 -10.51 -10.33 -0.56
N LEU A 344 -9.37 -10.17 0.13
CA LEU A 344 -9.25 -10.40 1.58
C LEU A 344 -10.22 -9.52 2.38
N ALA A 345 -10.32 -8.23 2.03
CA ALA A 345 -11.20 -7.30 2.75
C ALA A 345 -12.69 -7.55 2.49
N LEU A 346 -13.03 -8.08 1.31
CA LEU A 346 -14.40 -8.42 0.92
C LEU A 346 -14.83 -9.83 1.37
N GLY A 347 -13.91 -10.64 1.92
CA GLY A 347 -14.20 -12.02 2.30
C GLY A 347 -14.39 -12.95 1.10
N ILE A 348 -13.80 -12.64 -0.05
CA ILE A 348 -13.78 -13.52 -1.22
C ILE A 348 -12.81 -14.67 -0.92
N ASP A 349 -13.29 -15.90 -1.05
CA ASP A 349 -12.57 -17.12 -0.64
C ASP A 349 -11.83 -17.82 -1.79
N SER A 350 -12.02 -17.34 -3.02
CA SER A 350 -11.49 -17.96 -4.23
C SER A 350 -11.12 -16.92 -5.28
N LEU A 351 -9.85 -16.90 -5.69
CA LEU A 351 -9.34 -16.07 -6.79
C LEU A 351 -8.77 -16.94 -7.91
N PRO A 352 -9.09 -16.61 -9.18
CA PRO A 352 -8.49 -17.29 -10.32
C PRO A 352 -7.05 -16.82 -10.50
N CYS A 353 -6.14 -17.79 -10.47
CA CYS A 353 -4.71 -17.63 -10.50
C CYS A 353 -4.14 -18.39 -11.70
N ILE A 354 -2.99 -17.97 -12.19
CA ILE A 354 -2.33 -18.62 -13.32
C ILE A 354 -0.82 -18.63 -13.13
N ALA A 355 -0.23 -19.80 -13.36
CA ALA A 355 1.21 -19.99 -13.26
C ALA A 355 1.93 -19.36 -14.45
N VAL A 356 2.92 -18.53 -14.14
CA VAL A 356 3.75 -17.81 -15.13
C VAL A 356 5.24 -18.07 -14.87
N ARG A 357 6.10 -17.92 -15.89
CA ARG A 357 7.55 -17.96 -15.73
C ARG A 357 8.09 -16.55 -15.43
N GLY A 358 9.10 -16.47 -14.57
CA GLY A 358 9.76 -15.20 -14.27
C GLY A 358 10.48 -15.22 -12.94
N LYS A 359 10.82 -14.03 -12.44
CA LYS A 359 11.37 -13.85 -11.10
C LYS A 359 10.24 -13.61 -10.11
N LYS A 360 10.34 -14.21 -8.92
CA LYS A 360 9.49 -13.84 -7.78
C LYS A 360 9.64 -12.36 -7.48
N GLN A 361 8.52 -11.70 -7.20
CA GLN A 361 8.57 -10.41 -6.53
C GLN A 361 8.98 -10.60 -5.08
N ASP A 362 9.89 -9.74 -4.61
CA ASP A 362 10.32 -9.69 -3.22
C ASP A 362 9.92 -8.35 -2.61
N GLN A 363 8.90 -8.42 -1.77
CA GLN A 363 8.35 -7.38 -0.91
C GLN A 363 8.30 -7.90 0.54
N CYS A 364 9.30 -8.68 0.95
CA CYS A 364 9.44 -9.14 2.33
C CYS A 364 9.76 -7.98 3.29
N GLU A 365 9.75 -8.27 4.60
CA GLU A 365 10.08 -7.30 5.65
C GLU A 365 11.42 -6.57 5.40
N ALA A 366 12.49 -7.31 5.09
CA ALA A 366 13.81 -6.73 4.84
C ALA A 366 13.79 -5.77 3.64
N THR A 367 13.05 -6.12 2.59
CA THR A 367 12.89 -5.27 1.42
C THR A 367 12.10 -4.00 1.75
N LEU A 368 10.97 -4.10 2.46
CA LEU A 368 10.18 -2.93 2.86
C LEU A 368 10.98 -1.97 3.75
N LYS A 369 11.73 -2.49 4.73
CA LYS A 369 12.59 -1.66 5.59
C LYS A 369 13.72 -1.01 4.77
N ARG A 370 14.34 -1.75 3.84
CA ARG A 370 15.40 -1.24 2.96
C ARG A 370 14.93 -0.08 2.07
N VAL A 371 13.71 -0.13 1.56
CA VAL A 371 13.16 0.94 0.71
C VAL A 371 12.65 2.15 1.50
N GLY A 372 12.68 2.10 2.83
CA GLY A 372 12.41 3.26 3.69
C GLY A 372 11.09 3.21 4.45
N VAL A 373 10.37 2.07 4.45
CA VAL A 373 9.18 1.92 5.30
C VAL A 373 9.61 1.79 6.77
N ASP A 374 8.95 2.55 7.65
CA ASP A 374 9.23 2.55 9.09
C ASP A 374 9.11 1.13 9.68
N SER A 375 10.10 0.72 10.48
CA SER A 375 10.15 -0.65 11.01
C SER A 375 8.95 -0.99 11.91
N ALA A 376 8.42 -0.03 12.68
CA ALA A 376 7.24 -0.27 13.50
C ALA A 376 5.99 -0.47 12.63
N LEU A 377 5.89 0.20 11.48
CA LEU A 377 4.82 -0.03 10.51
C LEU A 377 4.96 -1.43 9.87
N VAL A 378 6.17 -1.82 9.46
CA VAL A 378 6.42 -3.15 8.89
C VAL A 378 6.09 -4.26 9.90
N ASP A 379 6.52 -4.13 11.15
CA ASP A 379 6.19 -5.08 12.20
C ASP A 379 4.67 -5.11 12.49
N SER A 380 3.96 -3.97 12.36
CA SER A 380 2.50 -3.94 12.48
C SER A 380 1.77 -4.65 11.33
N LEU A 381 2.36 -4.72 10.13
CA LEU A 381 1.81 -5.55 9.05
C LEU A 381 1.90 -7.03 9.40
N ILE A 382 2.95 -7.48 10.10
CA ILE A 382 3.04 -8.86 10.57
C ILE A 382 1.99 -9.13 11.65
N VAL A 383 1.77 -8.20 12.59
CA VAL A 383 0.66 -8.31 13.56
C VAL A 383 -0.67 -8.47 12.80
N ARG A 384 -0.88 -7.66 11.76
CA ARG A 384 -2.09 -7.74 10.93
C ARG A 384 -2.24 -9.09 10.23
N HIS A 385 -1.13 -9.68 9.76
CA HIS A 385 -1.14 -11.02 9.18
C HIS A 385 -1.63 -12.05 10.19
N VAL A 386 -1.06 -12.01 11.40
CA VAL A 386 -1.45 -12.93 12.48
C VAL A 386 -2.94 -12.77 12.78
N GLU A 387 -3.46 -11.55 12.83
CA GLU A 387 -4.88 -11.29 13.13
C GLU A 387 -5.85 -11.87 12.09
N ILE A 388 -5.49 -11.88 10.80
CA ILE A 388 -6.39 -12.32 9.72
C ILE A 388 -6.22 -13.77 9.30
N ASP A 389 -5.08 -14.40 9.62
CA ASP A 389 -4.81 -15.80 9.30
C ASP A 389 -4.73 -16.65 10.57
N ASP A 390 -5.83 -17.33 10.89
CA ASP A 390 -5.96 -18.16 12.09
C ASP A 390 -5.12 -19.44 12.08
N ARG A 391 -4.38 -19.70 10.98
CA ARG A 391 -3.44 -20.81 10.83
C ARG A 391 -2.04 -20.44 11.32
N ILE A 392 -1.79 -19.15 11.58
CA ILE A 392 -0.50 -18.68 12.08
C ILE A 392 -0.37 -18.99 13.57
N ARG A 393 0.80 -19.50 13.96
CA ARG A 393 1.22 -19.75 15.35
C ARG A 393 2.57 -19.10 15.61
N LEU A 394 2.86 -18.85 16.88
CA LEU A 394 4.18 -18.37 17.32
C LEU A 394 4.91 -19.45 18.08
N ALA A 395 6.21 -19.60 17.81
CA ALA A 395 7.16 -20.28 18.66
C ALA A 395 8.07 -19.25 19.35
N VAL A 396 8.31 -19.46 20.64
CA VAL A 396 9.21 -18.67 21.47
C VAL A 396 10.39 -19.56 21.84
N LEU A 397 11.54 -19.27 21.26
CA LEU A 397 12.82 -19.90 21.57
C LEU A 397 13.51 -19.07 22.65
N PHE A 398 13.66 -19.66 23.84
CA PHE A 398 14.21 -18.95 25.00
C PHE A 398 15.73 -18.92 24.99
N PRO A 399 16.37 -17.90 25.61
CA PRO A 399 17.83 -17.75 25.64
C PRO A 399 18.62 -18.96 26.13
N CYS A 400 18.06 -19.79 27.01
CA CYS A 400 18.73 -21.02 27.46
C CYS A 400 19.03 -22.00 26.31
N ALA A 401 18.24 -21.97 25.23
CA ALA A 401 18.41 -22.78 24.02
C ALA A 401 19.34 -22.15 22.98
N HIS A 402 20.00 -21.02 23.27
CA HIS A 402 20.79 -20.26 22.27
C HIS A 402 21.82 -21.10 21.49
N GLY A 403 22.41 -22.14 22.11
CA GLY A 403 23.39 -23.01 21.45
C GLY A 403 22.82 -24.00 20.42
N SER A 404 21.49 -24.13 20.35
CA SER A 404 20.77 -25.07 19.50
C SER A 404 19.66 -24.37 18.70
N VAL A 405 19.78 -23.05 18.49
CA VAL A 405 18.78 -22.28 17.74
C VAL A 405 18.69 -22.74 16.29
N ASP A 406 19.83 -22.96 15.62
CA ASP A 406 19.84 -23.40 14.22
C ASP A 406 19.20 -24.78 14.06
N GLU A 407 19.43 -25.68 15.01
CA GLU A 407 18.81 -27.01 15.03
C GLU A 407 17.30 -26.91 15.25
N ALA A 408 16.86 -26.10 16.21
CA ALA A 408 15.44 -25.83 16.45
C ALA A 408 14.76 -25.19 15.23
N MET A 409 15.41 -24.23 14.58
CA MET A 409 14.92 -23.58 13.37
C MET A 409 14.80 -24.56 12.21
N GLY A 410 15.81 -25.42 12.00
CA GLY A 410 15.77 -26.45 10.98
C GLY A 410 14.60 -27.44 11.19
N ILE A 411 14.25 -27.75 12.44
CA ILE A 411 13.06 -28.56 12.75
C ILE A 411 11.77 -27.80 12.39
N ILE A 412 11.66 -26.52 12.77
CA ILE A 412 10.47 -25.71 12.49
C ILE A 412 10.28 -25.56 10.96
N GLU A 413 11.33 -25.24 10.22
CA GLU A 413 11.29 -25.04 8.76
C GLU A 413 10.93 -26.31 7.98
N ARG A 414 11.28 -27.49 8.50
CA ARG A 414 10.86 -28.78 7.91
C ARG A 414 9.38 -29.08 8.11
N ASN A 415 8.79 -28.55 9.17
CA ASN A 415 7.42 -28.87 9.59
C ASN A 415 6.42 -27.75 9.26
N ALA A 416 6.88 -26.54 8.93
CA ALA A 416 6.05 -25.36 8.76
C ALA A 416 6.72 -24.30 7.86
N GLU A 417 5.90 -23.46 7.24
CA GLU A 417 6.38 -22.26 6.57
C GLU A 417 6.68 -21.18 7.61
N VAL A 418 7.94 -20.74 7.70
CA VAL A 418 8.35 -19.63 8.55
C VAL A 418 8.10 -18.31 7.84
N LEU A 419 7.18 -17.52 8.38
CA LEU A 419 6.75 -16.24 7.82
C LEU A 419 7.63 -15.08 8.27
N TYR A 420 8.00 -15.07 9.56
CA TYR A 420 8.76 -13.98 10.15
C TYR A 420 9.52 -14.43 11.40
N ARG A 421 10.62 -13.73 11.70
CA ARG A 421 11.45 -13.95 12.88
C ARG A 421 11.73 -12.61 13.54
N HIS A 422 11.57 -12.54 14.85
CA HIS A 422 11.80 -11.31 15.60
C HIS A 422 12.53 -11.61 16.90
N SER A 423 13.58 -10.84 17.19
CA SER A 423 14.37 -11.00 18.41
C SER A 423 14.13 -9.83 19.36
N VAL A 424 13.79 -10.14 20.61
CA VAL A 424 13.50 -9.12 21.63
C VAL A 424 14.45 -9.24 22.81
N ARG A 425 15.05 -8.12 23.19
CA ARG A 425 15.82 -8.00 24.44
C ARG A 425 14.90 -7.70 25.61
N LEU A 426 14.93 -8.55 26.62
CA LEU A 426 14.12 -8.41 27.83
C LEU A 426 14.96 -8.11 29.07
N THR A 427 14.53 -7.12 29.85
CA THR A 427 15.01 -6.91 31.23
C THR A 427 14.54 -8.05 32.11
N ARG A 428 15.09 -8.21 33.32
CA ARG A 428 14.57 -9.19 34.29
C ARG A 428 13.05 -9.06 34.51
N ARG A 429 12.55 -7.83 34.59
CA ARG A 429 11.11 -7.59 34.72
C ARG A 429 10.35 -7.99 33.45
N GLY A 430 10.91 -7.73 32.27
CA GLY A 430 10.35 -8.20 30.99
C GLY A 430 10.28 -9.71 30.88
N GLN A 431 11.26 -10.43 31.41
CA GLN A 431 11.29 -11.90 31.43
C GLN A 431 10.17 -12.47 32.32
N GLU A 432 10.02 -11.89 33.52
CA GLU A 432 8.94 -12.18 34.46
C GLU A 432 7.57 -11.88 33.83
N ASN A 433 7.40 -10.68 33.25
CA ASN A 433 6.16 -10.27 32.61
C ASN A 433 5.81 -11.10 31.36
N LEU A 434 6.79 -11.51 30.55
CA LEU A 434 6.54 -12.39 29.41
C LEU A 434 6.10 -13.78 29.86
N ALA A 435 6.66 -14.30 30.95
CA ALA A 435 6.22 -15.57 31.52
C ALA A 435 4.76 -15.45 32.00
N THR A 436 4.40 -14.36 32.67
CA THR A 436 3.00 -14.08 33.05
C THR A 436 2.10 -13.90 31.83
N LEU A 437 2.56 -13.25 30.75
CA LEU A 437 1.78 -13.09 29.52
C LEU A 437 1.45 -14.45 28.87
N ILE A 438 2.40 -15.37 28.87
CA ILE A 438 2.22 -16.70 28.26
C ILE A 438 1.36 -17.61 29.15
N TYR A 439 1.61 -17.63 30.46
CA TYR A 439 1.05 -18.66 31.36
C TYR A 439 0.02 -18.13 32.37
N GLY A 440 -0.14 -16.81 32.48
CA GLY A 440 -0.88 -16.14 33.55
C GLY A 440 -2.36 -16.48 33.65
N GLN A 441 -2.93 -16.94 32.54
CA GLN A 441 -4.32 -17.38 32.42
C GLN A 441 -4.57 -18.81 32.92
N HIS A 442 -3.53 -19.57 33.28
CA HIS A 442 -3.73 -20.93 33.80
C HIS A 442 -3.87 -20.96 35.32
N ASP A 443 -4.78 -21.81 35.83
CA ASP A 443 -5.06 -21.98 37.26
C ASP A 443 -3.84 -22.39 38.11
N TRP A 444 -2.86 -23.06 37.49
CA TRP A 444 -1.64 -23.47 38.17
C TRP A 444 -0.59 -22.35 38.25
N TRP A 445 -0.77 -21.23 37.53
CA TRP A 445 0.17 -20.12 37.51
C TRP A 445 0.24 -19.41 38.86
N SER A 446 1.44 -18.98 39.25
CA SER A 446 1.64 -18.20 40.48
C SER A 446 2.89 -17.33 40.39
N ALA A 447 3.03 -16.38 41.32
CA ALA A 447 4.23 -15.55 41.42
C ALA A 447 5.52 -16.37 41.62
N HIS A 448 5.43 -17.60 42.14
CA HIS A 448 6.59 -18.50 42.21
C HIS A 448 6.98 -19.02 40.81
N HIS A 449 6.01 -19.36 39.96
CA HIS A 449 6.24 -19.78 38.59
C HIS A 449 6.82 -18.66 37.73
N GLU A 450 6.35 -17.42 37.91
CA GLU A 450 6.89 -16.21 37.26
C GLU A 450 8.42 -16.11 37.40
N VAL A 451 8.90 -16.11 38.64
CA VAL A 451 10.33 -15.97 38.94
C VAL A 451 11.14 -17.19 38.51
N THR A 452 10.61 -18.39 38.72
CA THR A 452 11.35 -19.62 38.42
C THR A 452 11.47 -19.88 36.92
N PHE A 453 10.41 -19.65 36.14
CA PHE A 453 10.43 -19.84 34.69
C PHE A 453 11.36 -18.82 34.04
N ALA A 454 11.29 -17.54 34.46
CA ALA A 454 12.23 -16.52 34.01
C ALA A 454 13.69 -16.93 34.34
N GLY A 455 13.95 -17.38 35.57
CA GLY A 455 15.30 -17.82 35.98
C GLY A 455 15.85 -19.01 35.19
N ARG A 456 15.02 -19.99 34.82
CA ARG A 456 15.46 -21.15 34.03
C ARG A 456 15.69 -20.81 32.56
N ARG A 457 14.81 -20.01 31.96
CA ARG A 457 14.80 -19.70 30.53
C ARG A 457 15.82 -18.63 30.12
N TYR A 458 16.18 -17.74 31.05
CA TYR A 458 17.06 -16.60 30.80
C TYR A 458 18.42 -16.71 31.50
N ARG A 459 18.95 -17.94 31.63
CA ARG A 459 20.31 -18.18 32.17
C ARG A 459 21.41 -17.50 31.34
N ARG A 460 21.13 -17.20 30.08
CA ARG A 460 22.01 -16.47 29.16
C ARG A 460 21.42 -15.08 28.91
N ASN A 461 22.27 -14.05 28.92
CA ASN A 461 21.88 -12.68 28.62
C ASN A 461 21.79 -12.46 27.09
N MET A 462 20.86 -13.16 26.46
CA MET A 462 20.60 -13.13 25.00
C MET A 462 19.14 -12.74 24.74
N ASP A 463 18.85 -12.44 23.48
CA ASP A 463 17.49 -12.10 23.04
C ASP A 463 16.60 -13.33 22.98
N THR A 464 15.31 -13.12 23.20
CA THR A 464 14.28 -14.14 22.96
C THR A 464 13.90 -14.09 21.51
N LEU A 465 13.92 -15.25 20.84
CA LEU A 465 13.57 -15.36 19.43
C LEU A 465 12.12 -15.80 19.30
N PHE A 466 11.32 -14.99 18.60
CA PHE A 466 9.95 -15.28 18.22
C PHE A 466 9.92 -15.68 16.75
N VAL A 467 9.26 -16.80 16.46
CA VAL A 467 9.16 -17.37 15.11
C VAL A 467 7.68 -17.50 14.78
N PHE A 468 7.24 -16.82 13.73
CA PHE A 468 5.88 -16.85 13.23
C PHE A 468 5.83 -17.87 12.10
N PHE A 469 4.97 -18.87 12.21
CA PHE A 469 4.90 -19.96 11.24
C PHE A 469 3.45 -20.37 10.96
N ARG A 470 3.22 -20.94 9.77
CA ARG A 470 1.93 -21.52 9.37
C ARG A 470 2.08 -22.89 8.74
N GLY A 471 0.96 -23.60 8.62
CA GLY A 471 0.90 -24.88 7.89
C GLY A 471 1.52 -26.06 8.64
N CYS A 472 1.77 -25.94 9.95
CA CYS A 472 2.23 -27.06 10.76
C CYS A 472 1.06 -28.00 11.07
N THR A 473 1.11 -29.22 10.54
CA THR A 473 0.07 -30.24 10.74
C THR A 473 0.01 -30.75 12.18
N ASP A 474 1.15 -30.86 12.85
CA ASP A 474 1.26 -31.28 14.25
C ASP A 474 2.29 -30.44 15.02
N VAL A 475 1.81 -29.34 15.60
CA VAL A 475 2.63 -28.43 16.43
C VAL A 475 3.19 -29.13 17.67
N LEU A 476 2.48 -30.13 18.21
CA LEU A 476 2.91 -30.86 19.41
C LEU A 476 4.08 -31.79 19.08
N ALA A 477 4.01 -32.50 17.96
CA ALA A 477 5.11 -33.34 17.47
C ALA A 477 6.34 -32.50 17.14
N MET A 478 6.18 -31.40 16.39
CA MET A 478 7.27 -30.46 16.10
C MET A 478 7.92 -29.93 17.40
N LYS A 479 7.10 -29.51 18.36
CA LYS A 479 7.59 -29.04 19.67
C LYS A 479 8.33 -30.15 20.43
N ALA A 480 7.86 -31.39 20.38
CA ALA A 480 8.52 -32.52 21.01
C ALA A 480 9.87 -32.84 20.35
N GLU A 481 9.96 -32.77 19.02
CA GLU A 481 11.22 -32.95 18.27
C GLU A 481 12.25 -31.87 18.67
N VAL A 482 11.85 -30.59 18.70
CA VAL A 482 12.71 -29.50 19.18
C VAL A 482 13.20 -29.75 20.61
N ARG A 483 12.31 -30.17 21.51
CA ARG A 483 12.67 -30.46 22.91
C ARG A 483 13.65 -31.61 23.05
N SER A 484 13.49 -32.66 22.24
CA SER A 484 14.39 -33.81 22.19
C SER A 484 15.77 -33.43 21.68
N ALA A 485 15.82 -32.63 20.61
CA ALA A 485 17.06 -32.15 20.01
C ALA A 485 17.85 -31.22 20.95
N VAL A 486 17.16 -30.24 21.54
CA VAL A 486 17.79 -29.24 22.42
C VAL A 486 18.15 -29.81 23.81
N GLY A 487 17.44 -30.83 24.29
CA GLY A 487 17.71 -31.48 25.58
C GLY A 487 17.33 -30.65 26.83
N LEU A 488 16.60 -29.54 26.67
CA LEU A 488 16.17 -28.65 27.78
C LEU A 488 14.66 -28.76 28.11
N GLY A 489 13.94 -29.70 27.48
CA GLY A 489 12.51 -29.92 27.71
C GLY A 489 11.68 -28.65 27.55
N ASN A 490 10.73 -28.41 28.47
CA ASN A 490 9.79 -27.28 28.41
C ASN A 490 10.43 -25.88 28.52
N ASP A 491 11.72 -25.79 28.88
CA ASP A 491 12.42 -24.52 28.98
C ASP A 491 13.03 -24.08 27.64
N ALA A 492 13.16 -24.98 26.64
CA ALA A 492 13.72 -24.66 25.32
C ALA A 492 12.78 -23.77 24.48
N ILE A 493 11.53 -24.20 24.37
CA ILE A 493 10.55 -23.68 23.42
C ILE A 493 9.15 -23.64 24.04
N HIS A 494 8.43 -22.55 23.75
CA HIS A 494 6.98 -22.45 23.90
C HIS A 494 6.34 -22.25 22.52
N THR A 495 5.13 -22.75 22.32
CA THR A 495 4.31 -22.49 21.13
C THR A 495 2.96 -22.01 21.59
N THR A 496 2.35 -21.06 20.88
CA THR A 496 0.96 -20.68 21.13
C THR A 496 0.04 -21.83 20.75
N ASP A 497 -0.97 -22.08 21.57
CA ASP A 497 -1.93 -23.16 21.36
C ASP A 497 -3.17 -22.64 20.61
N THR A 498 -3.51 -21.36 20.79
CA THR A 498 -4.65 -20.70 20.11
C THR A 498 -4.22 -19.54 19.22
N HIS A 499 -5.11 -19.14 18.31
CA HIS A 499 -4.95 -17.93 17.50
C HIS A 499 -4.97 -16.66 18.37
N PHE A 500 -5.83 -16.62 19.39
CA PHE A 500 -5.88 -15.51 20.35
C PHE A 500 -4.53 -15.29 21.06
N GLU A 501 -3.89 -16.36 21.54
CA GLU A 501 -2.56 -16.28 22.13
C GLU A 501 -1.51 -15.79 21.12
N ALA A 502 -1.61 -16.20 19.86
CA ALA A 502 -0.74 -15.73 18.79
C ALA A 502 -0.89 -14.21 18.57
N CYS A 503 -2.11 -13.70 18.50
CA CYS A 503 -2.41 -12.27 18.37
C CYS A 503 -1.89 -11.47 19.56
N GLU A 504 -2.18 -11.90 20.79
CA GLU A 504 -1.74 -11.21 22.01
C GLU A 504 -0.21 -11.14 22.08
N LEU A 505 0.47 -12.26 21.81
CA LEU A 505 1.91 -12.30 21.85
C LEU A 505 2.54 -11.45 20.73
N ALA A 506 1.97 -11.49 19.51
CA ALA A 506 2.40 -10.66 18.39
C ALA A 506 2.33 -9.16 18.73
N ARG A 507 1.18 -8.68 19.25
CA ARG A 507 0.97 -7.27 19.65
C ARG A 507 1.94 -6.79 20.72
N HIS A 508 2.36 -7.70 21.60
CA HIS A 508 3.32 -7.40 22.66
C HIS A 508 4.77 -7.32 22.17
N VAL A 509 5.16 -8.15 21.21
CA VAL A 509 6.57 -8.30 20.80
C VAL A 509 6.92 -7.56 19.51
N LEU A 510 5.92 -7.23 18.68
CA LEU A 510 6.09 -6.52 17.40
C LEU A 510 5.72 -5.04 17.47
N ASN A 511 5.32 -4.54 18.64
CA ASN A 511 5.20 -3.10 18.87
C ASN A 511 6.30 -2.67 19.84
N PRO A 512 7.18 -1.72 19.45
CA PRO A 512 8.31 -1.31 20.28
C PRO A 512 7.89 -0.69 21.62
N ASN A 513 6.78 0.05 21.64
CA ASN A 513 6.22 0.60 22.88
C ASN A 513 5.61 -0.49 23.77
N SER A 514 5.07 -1.58 23.19
CA SER A 514 4.60 -2.75 23.94
C SER A 514 5.74 -3.56 24.54
N VAL A 515 6.85 -3.75 23.81
CA VAL A 515 8.08 -4.36 24.34
C VAL A 515 8.62 -3.51 25.49
N ASP A 516 8.58 -2.19 25.35
CA ASP A 516 8.95 -1.25 26.37
C ASP A 516 8.02 -1.34 27.59
N ALA A 517 6.71 -1.45 27.42
CA ALA A 517 5.78 -1.73 28.51
C ALA A 517 6.07 -3.08 29.18
N LEU A 518 6.31 -4.14 28.40
CA LEU A 518 6.65 -5.47 28.88
C LEU A 518 7.88 -5.44 29.79
N ASN A 519 8.91 -4.70 29.39
CA ASN A 519 10.15 -4.59 30.13
C ASN A 519 10.06 -3.87 31.48
N TYR A 520 9.01 -3.08 31.73
CA TYR A 520 8.96 -2.18 32.88
C TYR A 520 7.62 -2.14 33.61
N SER A 521 6.60 -2.82 33.11
CA SER A 521 5.27 -2.86 33.72
C SER A 521 5.34 -3.41 35.15
N ARG A 522 4.55 -2.75 36.01
CA ARG A 522 4.33 -3.07 37.43
C ARG A 522 2.87 -2.85 37.81
N SER A 523 1.97 -2.95 36.85
CA SER A 523 0.54 -2.68 37.04
C SER A 523 -0.10 -3.61 38.07
N SER A 524 0.41 -4.83 38.24
CA SER A 524 -0.04 -5.80 39.25
C SER A 524 0.22 -5.33 40.69
N GLU A 525 1.09 -4.35 40.90
CA GLU A 525 1.36 -3.75 42.22
C GLU A 525 0.31 -2.67 42.59
N LEU A 526 -0.56 -2.28 41.66
CA LEU A 526 -1.55 -1.22 41.82
C LEU A 526 -2.89 -1.75 42.31
N LYS A 527 -3.65 -0.89 43.01
CA LYS A 527 -4.92 -1.28 43.63
C LYS A 527 -6.13 -0.77 42.88
N VAL A 528 -6.08 0.46 42.35
CA VAL A 528 -7.26 1.10 41.74
C VAL A 528 -7.32 0.79 40.26
N PHE A 529 -6.19 0.86 39.58
CA PHE A 529 -6.08 0.65 38.14
C PHE A 529 -6.76 -0.63 37.61
N PRO A 530 -6.53 -1.84 38.16
CA PRO A 530 -7.18 -3.05 37.65
C PRO A 530 -8.70 -2.98 37.72
N ARG A 531 -9.26 -2.43 38.80
CA ARG A 531 -10.72 -2.30 38.96
C ARG A 531 -11.34 -1.37 37.93
N LEU A 532 -10.70 -0.24 37.63
CA LEU A 532 -11.21 0.68 36.61
C LEU A 532 -11.06 0.11 35.20
N LEU A 533 -10.04 -0.72 34.96
CA LEU A 533 -9.87 -1.43 33.70
C LEU A 533 -11.01 -2.44 33.47
N ASP A 534 -11.39 -3.19 34.50
CA ASP A 534 -12.53 -4.13 34.46
C ASP A 534 -13.86 -3.41 34.17
N VAL A 535 -14.05 -2.24 34.79
CA VAL A 535 -15.20 -1.37 34.52
C VAL A 535 -15.22 -0.95 33.05
N PHE A 536 -14.10 -0.44 32.53
CA PHE A 536 -13.99 0.01 31.15
C PHE A 536 -14.26 -1.13 30.15
N ALA A 537 -13.65 -2.30 30.36
CA ALA A 537 -13.88 -3.47 29.53
C ALA A 537 -15.35 -3.96 29.59
N THR A 538 -16.00 -3.84 30.75
CA THR A 538 -17.41 -4.20 30.90
C THR A 538 -18.32 -3.22 30.15
N LYS A 539 -18.05 -1.92 30.23
CA LYS A 539 -18.80 -0.90 29.48
C LYS A 539 -18.69 -1.11 27.97
N LEU A 540 -17.49 -1.38 27.45
CA LEU A 540 -17.31 -1.68 26.02
C LEU A 540 -18.10 -2.91 25.57
N ARG A 541 -18.08 -3.98 26.36
CA ARG A 541 -18.88 -5.18 26.07
C ARG A 541 -20.38 -4.90 26.08
N GLN A 542 -20.87 -4.10 27.03
CA GLN A 542 -22.28 -3.72 27.11
C GLN A 542 -22.73 -2.85 25.93
N ALA A 543 -21.85 -1.95 25.47
CA ALA A 543 -22.09 -1.12 24.29
C ALA A 543 -21.86 -1.86 22.96
N ASN A 544 -21.41 -3.13 22.99
CA ASN A 544 -21.00 -3.90 21.81
C ASN A 544 -19.95 -3.18 20.95
N GLU A 545 -19.03 -2.49 21.62
CA GLU A 545 -17.99 -1.68 20.99
C GLU A 545 -16.70 -2.47 20.75
N CYS A 546 -16.03 -2.16 19.64
CA CYS A 546 -14.76 -2.79 19.31
C CYS A 546 -13.63 -2.13 20.11
N ILE A 547 -12.96 -2.90 20.98
CA ILE A 547 -11.84 -2.42 21.80
C ILE A 547 -10.72 -1.75 20.99
N GLU A 548 -10.52 -2.19 19.74
CA GLU A 548 -9.51 -1.63 18.84
C GLU A 548 -9.79 -0.17 18.43
N ASN A 549 -11.00 0.33 18.62
CA ASN A 549 -11.32 1.73 18.35
C ASN A 549 -10.95 2.67 19.51
N TYR A 550 -10.44 2.13 20.62
CA TYR A 550 -10.17 2.86 21.87
C TYR A 550 -8.69 2.76 22.27
N ALA A 551 -8.19 3.78 22.96
CA ALA A 551 -6.92 3.73 23.68
C ALA A 551 -7.01 4.46 25.02
N ILE A 552 -6.46 3.87 26.07
CA ILE A 552 -6.41 4.48 27.41
C ILE A 552 -5.35 5.59 27.43
N ASP A 553 -5.73 6.76 27.92
CA ASP A 553 -4.89 7.96 27.99
C ASP A 553 -3.89 7.89 29.17
N SER A 554 -2.93 8.83 29.16
CA SER A 554 -2.15 9.42 30.25
C SER A 554 -2.18 8.71 31.60
N GLY A 555 -3.31 8.74 32.32
CA GLY A 555 -3.41 8.17 33.66
C GLY A 555 -3.17 6.67 33.67
N GLY A 556 -3.90 5.93 32.84
CA GLY A 556 -3.75 4.48 32.72
C GLY A 556 -2.43 4.09 32.06
N ALA A 557 -1.95 4.87 31.09
CA ALA A 557 -0.63 4.64 30.50
C ALA A 557 0.48 4.66 31.58
N LEU A 558 0.51 5.64 32.47
CA LEU A 558 1.45 5.70 33.60
C LEU A 558 1.27 4.55 34.60
N ALA A 559 0.03 4.08 34.76
CA ALA A 559 -0.31 2.99 35.68
C ALA A 559 0.20 1.64 35.20
N VAL A 560 0.22 1.38 33.88
CA VAL A 560 0.86 0.17 33.32
C VAL A 560 2.31 0.07 33.80
N TYR A 561 3.06 1.16 33.70
CA TYR A 561 4.46 1.22 34.16
C TYR A 561 4.62 1.27 35.69
N GLY A 562 3.53 1.27 36.47
CA GLY A 562 3.55 1.42 37.92
C GLY A 562 4.12 2.76 38.41
N LEU A 563 4.11 3.80 37.56
CA LEU A 563 4.66 5.11 37.90
C LEU A 563 3.76 5.86 38.90
N ARG A 564 2.44 5.68 38.77
CA ARG A 564 1.43 6.07 39.76
C ARG A 564 0.14 5.27 39.53
N ASP A 565 -0.67 5.13 40.57
CA ASP A 565 -2.03 4.60 40.42
C ASP A 565 -2.96 5.67 39.81
N VAL A 566 -4.16 5.24 39.44
CA VAL A 566 -5.21 6.09 38.88
C VAL A 566 -6.27 6.44 39.92
N THR A 567 -6.93 7.58 39.71
CA THR A 567 -8.17 7.98 40.40
C THR A 567 -9.39 7.80 39.51
N ASP A 568 -9.14 7.84 38.20
CA ASP A 568 -10.02 7.93 37.05
C ASP A 568 -9.28 7.28 35.86
N LEU A 569 -10.03 6.69 34.94
CA LEU A 569 -9.48 6.05 33.74
C LEU A 569 -9.96 6.77 32.49
N ASP A 570 -9.09 7.61 31.96
CA ASP A 570 -9.40 8.37 30.77
C ASP A 570 -9.07 7.58 29.50
N PHE A 571 -9.84 7.78 28.43
CA PHE A 571 -9.61 7.14 27.14
C PHE A 571 -9.83 8.10 25.97
N ILE A 572 -9.29 7.74 24.81
CA ILE A 572 -9.61 8.33 23.51
C ILE A 572 -10.23 7.27 22.61
N SER A 573 -11.09 7.67 21.68
CA SER A 573 -11.79 6.73 20.81
C SER A 573 -12.21 7.30 19.47
N THR A 574 -12.22 6.43 18.45
CA THR A 574 -12.93 6.67 17.17
C THR A 574 -14.30 5.99 17.12
N GLY A 575 -14.68 5.21 18.14
CA GLY A 575 -15.98 4.58 18.32
C GLY A 575 -16.97 5.42 19.13
N ALA A 576 -18.09 4.82 19.57
CA ALA A 576 -19.10 5.53 20.34
C ALA A 576 -18.60 5.95 21.73
N ILE A 577 -18.91 7.18 22.13
CA ILE A 577 -18.40 7.78 23.38
C ILE A 577 -19.47 7.81 24.47
N GLU A 578 -20.72 8.09 24.09
CA GLU A 578 -21.82 8.43 25.00
C GLU A 578 -22.13 7.29 25.98
N ASP A 579 -22.14 6.05 25.49
CA ASP A 579 -22.43 4.85 26.30
C ASP A 579 -21.27 4.43 27.22
N ILE A 580 -20.04 4.89 26.92
CA ILE A 580 -18.85 4.55 27.70
C ILE A 580 -18.60 5.62 28.77
N SER A 581 -18.79 6.89 28.40
CA SER A 581 -18.48 8.07 29.21
C SER A 581 -19.73 8.70 29.83
N ASP A 582 -20.54 7.91 30.54
CA ASP A 582 -21.80 8.34 31.19
C ASP A 582 -21.64 9.26 32.43
N GLY A 583 -20.40 9.64 32.79
CA GLY A 583 -20.07 10.52 33.91
C GLY A 583 -20.36 9.96 35.32
N SER A 584 -20.89 8.73 35.42
CA SER A 584 -21.32 8.11 36.68
C SER A 584 -20.25 7.21 37.29
N VAL A 585 -19.30 6.75 36.47
CA VAL A 585 -18.19 5.88 36.85
C VAL A 585 -16.91 6.53 36.37
N GLY A 586 -15.83 6.51 37.16
CA GLY A 586 -14.55 7.21 36.90
C GLY A 586 -13.80 6.74 35.64
N VAL A 587 -14.46 6.82 34.49
CA VAL A 587 -14.07 6.47 33.14
C VAL A 587 -14.61 7.59 32.24
N SER A 588 -13.73 8.30 31.55
CA SER A 588 -14.08 9.51 30.79
C SER A 588 -13.39 9.58 29.44
N SER A 589 -14.10 10.09 28.43
CA SER A 589 -13.50 10.39 27.13
C SER A 589 -12.70 11.69 27.17
N HIS A 590 -11.52 11.65 26.57
CA HIS A 590 -10.55 12.73 26.47
C HIS A 590 -10.25 13.13 25.02
N ASN A 591 -11.13 12.78 24.06
CA ASN A 591 -10.95 13.17 22.66
C ASN A 591 -10.66 14.67 22.51
N ASP A 592 -11.41 15.51 23.23
CA ASP A 592 -11.28 16.97 23.25
C ASP A 592 -9.98 17.49 23.89
N LEU A 593 -9.12 16.64 24.43
CA LEU A 593 -7.81 17.06 24.95
C LEU A 593 -6.69 16.80 23.94
N PHE A 594 -6.95 15.97 22.93
CA PHE A 594 -5.97 15.56 21.93
C PHE A 594 -5.97 16.42 20.66
N PHE A 595 -6.84 17.45 20.54
CA PHE A 595 -6.70 18.45 19.46
C PHE A 595 -5.36 19.20 19.48
N LYS A 596 -4.65 19.19 20.63
CA LYS A 596 -3.31 19.77 20.77
C LYS A 596 -2.22 18.91 20.15
N ALA A 597 -2.49 17.62 19.90
CA ALA A 597 -1.57 16.76 19.18
C ALA A 597 -1.60 17.14 17.69
N PRO A 598 -0.45 17.14 16.98
CA PRO A 598 -0.40 17.45 15.55
C PRO A 598 -0.91 16.29 14.67
N LEU A 599 -1.71 15.38 15.24
CA LEU A 599 -2.13 14.13 14.63
C LEU A 599 -3.63 13.95 14.81
N ARG A 600 -4.25 13.32 13.82
CA ARG A 600 -5.64 12.88 13.91
C ARG A 600 -5.77 11.74 14.92
N LEU A 601 -6.95 11.62 15.51
CA LEU A 601 -7.18 10.68 16.61
C LEU A 601 -7.01 9.22 16.17
N ASP A 602 -7.41 8.90 14.95
CA ASP A 602 -7.27 7.56 14.39
C ASP A 602 -5.80 7.16 14.21
N LEU A 603 -4.94 8.08 13.77
CA LEU A 603 -3.47 7.89 13.73
C LEU A 603 -2.91 7.68 15.13
N ILE A 604 -3.36 8.44 16.12
CA ILE A 604 -2.90 8.28 17.52
C ILE A 604 -3.25 6.88 18.04
N ILE A 605 -4.46 6.40 17.75
CA ILE A 605 -4.99 5.12 18.25
C ILE A 605 -4.43 3.91 17.50
N ASN A 606 -4.13 4.04 16.20
CA ASN A 606 -3.78 2.89 15.36
C ASN A 606 -2.32 2.86 14.93
N ASP A 607 -1.61 3.98 14.89
CA ASP A 607 -0.20 3.97 14.53
C ASP A 607 0.64 3.35 15.67
N PRO A 608 1.40 2.26 15.41
CA PRO A 608 2.19 1.55 16.43
C PRO A 608 3.23 2.43 17.12
N ARG A 609 3.59 3.58 16.53
CA ARG A 609 4.52 4.54 17.12
C ARG A 609 3.89 5.37 18.23
N HIS A 610 2.55 5.41 18.30
CA HIS A 610 1.80 6.29 19.21
C HIS A 610 1.05 5.56 20.31
N HIS A 611 0.93 4.24 20.23
CA HIS A 611 0.32 3.41 21.25
C HIS A 611 1.17 2.20 21.63
N PHE A 612 0.78 1.52 22.71
CA PHE A 612 1.23 0.18 23.06
C PHE A 612 0.05 -0.68 23.51
N TYR A 613 0.21 -2.00 23.41
CA TYR A 613 -0.73 -2.98 23.94
C TYR A 613 -0.31 -3.44 25.33
N TRP A 614 -1.31 -3.60 26.21
CA TRP A 614 -1.16 -4.26 27.49
C TRP A 614 -2.45 -5.03 27.83
N HIS A 615 -2.38 -6.36 27.90
CA HIS A 615 -3.54 -7.24 28.10
C HIS A 615 -4.69 -6.98 27.10
N GLY A 616 -4.39 -7.01 25.80
CA GLY A 616 -5.37 -6.80 24.73
C GLY A 616 -5.94 -5.38 24.60
N ILE A 617 -5.44 -4.41 25.37
CA ILE A 617 -5.95 -3.03 25.37
C ILE A 617 -4.85 -2.07 24.93
N LYS A 618 -5.21 -1.10 24.08
CA LYS A 618 -4.31 -0.04 23.65
C LYS A 618 -4.20 1.07 24.69
N TYR A 619 -2.99 1.60 24.84
CA TYR A 619 -2.66 2.74 25.68
C TYR A 619 -1.85 3.73 24.88
N VAL A 620 -2.06 5.02 25.11
CA VAL A 620 -1.23 6.07 24.51
C VAL A 620 0.21 5.92 24.99
N SER A 621 1.17 5.91 24.05
CA SER A 621 2.60 5.79 24.34
C SER A 621 3.07 6.87 25.32
N LEU A 622 4.02 6.55 26.21
CA LEU A 622 4.54 7.53 27.16
C LEU A 622 5.15 8.75 26.48
N ASP A 623 5.67 8.59 25.27
CA ASP A 623 6.27 9.69 24.51
C ASP A 623 5.21 10.66 24.01
N LEU A 624 4.08 10.15 23.52
CA LEU A 624 2.95 10.99 23.17
C LEU A 624 2.29 11.62 24.41
N VAL A 625 2.13 10.87 25.51
CA VAL A 625 1.64 11.42 26.80
C VAL A 625 2.53 12.57 27.27
N ARG A 626 3.85 12.39 27.20
CA ARG A 626 4.83 13.42 27.58
C ARG A 626 4.70 14.65 26.66
N PHE A 627 4.55 14.44 25.36
CA PHE A 627 4.36 15.52 24.39
C PHE A 627 3.10 16.34 24.70
N VAL A 628 1.93 15.69 24.76
CA VAL A 628 0.64 16.37 25.01
C VAL A 628 0.68 17.17 26.32
N LYS A 629 1.27 16.60 27.38
CA LYS A 629 1.42 17.29 28.67
C LYS A 629 2.42 18.43 28.65
N SER A 630 3.42 18.40 27.75
CA SER A 630 4.40 19.48 27.66
C SER A 630 3.81 20.77 27.06
N CYS A 631 2.69 20.66 26.34
CA CYS A 631 1.91 21.82 25.87
C CYS A 631 1.25 22.61 27.02
N ASP A 632 1.14 22.02 28.22
CA ASP A 632 0.59 22.65 29.42
C ASP A 632 1.33 22.17 30.69
N MET A 633 2.42 22.85 31.04
CA MET A 633 3.36 22.48 32.11
C MET A 633 2.94 22.92 33.53
N HIS A 634 1.66 22.86 33.87
CA HIS A 634 1.16 23.22 35.20
C HIS A 634 0.77 21.99 36.05
N GLY A 635 0.86 22.13 37.39
CA GLY A 635 0.31 21.18 38.37
C GLY A 635 0.62 19.69 38.15
N LYS A 636 -0.43 18.91 37.81
CA LYS A 636 -0.40 17.45 37.58
C LYS A 636 0.49 17.08 36.39
N ASN A 637 0.43 17.83 35.30
CA ASN A 637 1.15 17.53 34.05
C ASN A 637 2.67 17.58 34.23
N LYS A 638 3.17 18.61 34.92
CA LYS A 638 4.60 18.72 35.26
C LYS A 638 5.12 17.52 36.06
N ARG A 639 4.31 16.99 36.98
CA ARG A 639 4.67 15.81 37.79
C ARG A 639 4.69 14.54 36.96
N ASP A 640 3.69 14.34 36.11
CA ASP A 640 3.62 13.18 35.22
C ASP A 640 4.80 13.16 34.23
N ILE A 641 5.20 14.31 33.67
CA ILE A 641 6.41 14.44 32.85
C ILE A 641 7.67 14.04 33.64
N MET A 642 7.80 14.47 34.90
CA MET A 642 8.95 14.08 35.74
C MET A 642 9.00 12.57 35.98
N LEU A 643 7.86 11.91 36.18
CA LEU A 643 7.80 10.45 36.34
C LEU A 643 8.27 9.76 35.06
N ILE A 644 7.78 10.19 33.89
CA ILE A 644 8.20 9.67 32.58
C ILE A 644 9.71 9.89 32.38
N ASP A 645 10.22 11.10 32.62
CA ASP A 645 11.63 11.44 32.43
C ASP A 645 12.55 10.69 33.42
N SER A 646 12.08 10.39 34.64
CA SER A 646 12.83 9.63 35.63
C SER A 646 13.13 8.19 35.22
N ARG A 647 12.37 7.66 34.26
CA ARG A 647 12.55 6.34 33.66
C ARG A 647 13.60 6.35 32.56
N LYS A 648 13.61 7.38 31.71
CA LYS A 648 14.53 7.51 30.56
C LYS A 648 15.96 7.81 30.97
N ARG A 649 16.16 8.46 32.11
CA ARG A 649 17.51 8.78 32.63
C ARG A 649 18.02 7.63 33.48
N ALA A 650 19.30 7.28 33.33
CA ALA A 650 20.03 6.41 34.26
C ALA A 650 20.22 7.08 35.64
N MET A 651 19.11 7.42 36.32
CA MET A 651 19.11 8.02 37.64
C MET A 651 19.02 6.94 38.72
N SER A 652 19.75 7.16 39.81
CA SER A 652 19.86 6.23 40.92
C SER A 652 18.49 5.82 41.46
N THR A 653 18.38 4.59 41.93
CA THR A 653 17.19 4.02 42.58
C THR A 653 16.63 4.93 43.69
N LEU A 654 17.51 5.69 44.35
CA LEU A 654 17.16 6.69 45.35
C LEU A 654 16.33 7.85 44.81
N TYR A 655 16.59 8.36 43.60
CA TYR A 655 15.81 9.46 43.01
C TYR A 655 14.40 8.99 42.65
N ARG A 656 14.27 7.79 42.07
CA ARG A 656 12.98 7.16 41.78
C ARG A 656 12.16 6.92 43.05
N PHE A 657 12.82 6.45 44.11
CA PHE A 657 12.21 6.29 45.43
C PHE A 657 11.74 7.64 46.02
N VAL A 658 12.57 8.68 45.95
CA VAL A 658 12.23 10.02 46.45
C VAL A 658 11.07 10.64 45.66
N ALA A 659 11.06 10.55 44.32
CA ALA A 659 9.95 11.05 43.49
C ALA A 659 8.61 10.35 43.82
N SER A 660 8.64 9.02 43.98
CA SER A 660 7.47 8.21 44.36
C SER A 660 7.04 8.43 45.83
N ALA A 661 7.98 8.67 46.75
CA ALA A 661 7.70 8.99 48.15
C ALA A 661 7.09 10.39 48.29
N LEU A 662 7.60 11.38 47.55
CA LEU A 662 7.04 12.74 47.50
C LEU A 662 5.60 12.75 46.98
N TYR A 663 5.28 11.86 46.03
CA TYR A 663 3.92 11.65 45.55
C TYR A 663 2.99 11.11 46.66
N ARG A 664 3.45 10.12 47.44
CA ARG A 664 2.67 9.48 48.53
C ARG A 664 2.49 10.36 49.77
N VAL A 665 3.48 11.18 50.13
CA VAL A 665 3.50 11.98 51.37
C VAL A 665 2.48 13.11 51.38
N ARG A 666 2.00 13.60 50.23
CA ARG A 666 1.01 14.69 50.20
C ARG A 666 -0.45 14.23 50.22
N LEU A 667 -0.70 12.93 50.08
CA LEU A 667 -2.05 12.33 50.15
C LEU A 667 -2.49 11.99 51.58
N ARG A 668 -1.59 11.99 52.58
CA ARG A 668 -1.93 11.78 54.00
C ARG A 668 -0.99 12.57 54.95
N CYS A 669 -1.54 13.62 55.59
CA CYS A 669 -1.06 14.31 56.80
C CYS A 669 0.10 15.34 56.71
N ASN A 670 0.08 16.26 57.70
CA ASN A 670 0.90 17.47 57.88
C ASN A 670 2.41 17.32 57.57
N VAL A 671 2.82 17.92 56.44
CA VAL A 671 4.20 17.98 55.91
C VAL A 671 5.25 18.47 56.94
N ARG A 672 4.85 19.25 57.95
CA ARG A 672 5.76 19.77 58.99
C ARG A 672 6.27 18.70 59.97
N ALA A 673 5.50 17.67 60.28
CA ALA A 673 5.87 16.66 61.27
C ALA A 673 6.91 15.64 60.72
N ILE A 674 6.81 15.30 59.43
CA ILE A 674 7.74 14.38 58.77
C ILE A 674 9.08 15.07 58.45
N MET A 675 9.06 16.35 58.10
CA MET A 675 10.26 17.16 57.88
C MET A 675 11.14 17.25 59.15
N ALA A 676 10.54 17.30 60.35
CA ALA A 676 11.28 17.34 61.61
C ALA A 676 12.00 16.01 61.95
N LEU A 677 11.52 14.88 61.43
CA LEU A 677 12.07 13.54 61.69
C LEU A 677 13.09 13.07 60.62
N VAL A 678 12.89 13.44 59.35
CA VAL A 678 13.71 12.93 58.23
C VAL A 678 15.02 13.73 58.03
N ILE A 679 15.03 15.02 58.38
CA ILE A 679 16.18 15.91 58.13
C ILE A 679 17.42 15.56 59.00
N PRO A 680 17.32 15.28 60.31
CA PRO A 680 18.51 15.04 61.13
C PRO A 680 19.16 13.66 60.85
N ALA A 681 18.35 12.61 60.67
CA ALA A 681 18.84 11.25 60.47
C ALA A 681 19.36 11.00 59.04
N GLY A 682 18.72 11.59 58.02
CA GLY A 682 19.13 11.45 56.63
C GLY A 682 20.36 12.28 56.25
N ALA A 683 20.54 13.46 56.84
CA ALA A 683 21.63 14.37 56.48
C ALA A 683 23.03 13.82 56.80
N SER A 684 23.18 13.06 57.89
CA SER A 684 24.43 12.39 58.26
C SER A 684 24.80 11.29 57.27
N PHE A 685 23.81 10.47 56.88
CA PHE A 685 23.99 9.37 55.91
C PHE A 685 24.29 9.89 54.49
N LEU A 686 23.55 10.91 54.03
CA LEU A 686 23.76 11.53 52.71
C LEU A 686 25.09 12.28 52.61
N LYS A 687 25.58 12.93 53.67
CA LYS A 687 26.92 13.54 53.69
C LYS A 687 28.03 12.49 53.54
N LYS A 688 27.86 11.33 54.17
CA LYS A 688 28.83 10.23 54.15
C LYS A 688 28.86 9.50 52.79
N ALA A 689 27.69 9.33 52.16
CA ALA A 689 27.55 8.58 50.91
C ALA A 689 27.87 9.38 49.63
N LEU A 690 27.71 10.71 49.63
CA LEU A 690 27.81 11.52 48.41
C LEU A 690 29.02 12.48 48.36
N GLY A 691 29.72 12.67 49.48
CA GLY A 691 30.73 13.72 49.62
C GLY A 691 30.13 15.13 49.67
N GLN A 692 30.84 16.08 50.30
CA GLN A 692 30.29 17.41 50.62
C GLN A 692 29.76 18.18 49.39
N GLY A 693 30.41 18.08 48.23
CA GLY A 693 30.01 18.81 47.02
C GLY A 693 28.67 18.37 46.43
N ARG A 694 28.39 17.06 46.36
CA ARG A 694 27.13 16.54 45.77
C ARG A 694 25.95 16.66 46.74
N TYR A 695 26.21 16.64 48.05
CA TYR A 695 25.19 16.93 49.07
C TYR A 695 24.65 18.37 48.95
N VAL A 696 25.53 19.35 48.68
CA VAL A 696 25.12 20.75 48.48
C VAL A 696 24.19 20.89 47.28
N ILE A 697 24.49 20.22 46.17
CA ILE A 697 23.64 20.23 44.96
C ILE A 697 22.25 19.64 45.24
N VAL A 698 22.18 18.49 45.93
CA VAL A 698 20.90 17.85 46.28
C VAL A 698 20.10 18.69 47.28
N ARG A 699 20.77 19.30 48.27
CA ARG A 699 20.16 20.20 49.26
C ARG A 699 19.61 21.46 48.59
N ASP A 700 20.33 22.04 47.65
CA ASP A 700 19.92 23.28 46.99
C ASP A 700 18.82 23.02 45.94
N LEU A 701 18.83 21.86 45.26
CA LEU A 701 17.67 21.36 44.50
C LEU A 701 16.44 21.19 45.39
N PHE A 702 16.59 20.61 46.59
CA PHE A 702 15.49 20.50 47.55
C PHE A 702 14.97 21.87 48.01
N ARG A 703 15.84 22.82 48.37
CA ARG A 703 15.43 24.17 48.78
C ARG A 703 14.73 24.95 47.68
N LYS A 704 15.11 24.74 46.41
CA LYS A 704 14.48 25.38 45.25
C LYS A 704 13.11 24.79 44.91
N TYR A 705 12.82 23.55 45.31
CA TYR A 705 11.56 22.85 45.04
C TYR A 705 10.48 23.04 46.11
N PHE A 706 10.84 23.50 47.31
CA PHE A 706 9.93 23.68 48.44
C PHE A 706 9.75 25.14 48.87
N ARG A 707 10.18 26.10 48.02
CA ARG A 707 9.76 27.50 48.08
C ARG A 707 8.67 27.76 47.07
#